data_AF-A0A7W0LK90-F1
#
_entry.id   AF-A0A7W0LK90-F1
#
_cell.length_a   1.000
_cell.length_b   1.000
_cell.length_c   1.000
_cell.angle_alpha   90.00
_cell.angle_beta   90.00
_cell.angle_gamma   90.00
#
_symmetry.space_group_name_H-M   'P 1'
#
loop_
_entity.id
_entity.type
_entity.pdbx_description
1 polymer ?
#
loop_
_entity_poly.entity_id
_entity_poly.type
_entity_poly.pdbx_seq_one_letter_code
_entity_poly.pdbx_strand_id
1 'polypeptide(L)'
;KGMLTAPQLPRFFSDLRDPRLESSLAVVHSRFSTNTFPSWELAHPYRMTAHNGEINTVRGNRNWMRAREEQLGSPLFGDDIKKLLPILNGELSDSASLDAMLELLLLSGRSLPHAMSMLIPEAYQGRRELSEEVRDFFAYHDSLIEPWDGPAAVAFTDGRSVGATLDRNGLRPGRWLETRDGWVVFASETGVLRVDEADVIARGRLHPGKLLFVDVEGGRVVGDAELKAGLAARRPYGKWRSERAVKIEDIEDRSPRVPRVEPLRAKQLAFGWSEEDLGVLLAPMVRSSAEPTGSMGNDTALAVLSDRRPPLFNYFKQLFAQVTNPAIDPIRESIVMSLQACVGPEINLLGETPDHCHQLVMSQPILRNFELEKLRQVDHQVFEARTVDITWPVAQGPEGMEARLEEICQEASDWVNDGVTILILSDRNLGAERAALPSLLATAVVHHHLVRQGTRLRCGLVVESGEAREVHHIACLIGYGAAAVNPYVMIESLSAIQREGRLPETLDRAEAVDALIKAIGKGLLKVLSKMGISTIRSYTGAQIFEAIGLDRQLVDRHFTGTPSRVGGIGLDVLAGEALDRHARAYPAATSALLPSGGVYAWRRGGEFHGWNPETIATLQHAAHGEEEPEAYERFQRYVNDVAVRRSTLRGLLRFREEVQPVPIDEVEPAADIAKRFKSGGMSLGALSPEAHETLAVAMNRVGGKSNTGEGGEDPARFHDERRSAIKQVASGRFGVTIDYLVNADELQIKIAQGAKPGEGGQ
;
A
#
# COMPACT_ATOMS: atom_id res chain seq x y z
N LYS A 1 -24.90 19.33 15.10
CA LYS A 1 -23.70 18.52 15.45
C LYS A 1 -22.77 19.32 16.35
N GLY A 2 -21.86 18.69 17.10
CA GLY A 2 -20.91 19.41 17.95
C GLY A 2 -20.04 18.49 18.79
N MET A 3 -19.09 19.07 19.52
CA MET A 3 -18.16 18.36 20.41
C MET A 3 -18.82 18.05 21.75
N LEU A 4 -19.81 17.16 21.69
CA LEU A 4 -20.69 16.81 22.79
C LEU A 4 -20.73 15.29 22.94
N THR A 5 -20.85 14.81 24.17
CA THR A 5 -21.31 13.43 24.37
C THR A 5 -22.76 13.31 23.91
N ALA A 6 -23.18 12.14 23.43
CA ALA A 6 -24.53 11.95 22.89
C ALA A 6 -25.65 12.43 23.85
N PRO A 7 -25.60 12.19 25.19
CA PRO A 7 -26.64 12.70 26.10
C PRO A 7 -26.68 14.23 26.27
N GLN A 8 -25.61 14.94 25.90
CA GLN A 8 -25.55 16.40 25.97
C GLN A 8 -26.21 17.07 24.76
N LEU A 9 -26.39 16.35 23.64
CA LEU A 9 -26.91 16.90 22.39
C LEU A 9 -28.27 17.63 22.55
N PRO A 10 -29.32 17.02 23.14
CA PRO A 10 -30.60 17.72 23.35
C PRO A 10 -30.54 18.80 24.44
N ARG A 11 -29.54 18.76 25.32
CA ARG A 11 -29.34 19.80 26.36
C ARG A 11 -28.73 21.06 25.78
N PHE A 12 -27.78 20.90 24.85
CA PHE A 12 -27.09 22.00 24.20
C PHE A 12 -27.95 22.65 23.11
N PHE A 13 -28.58 21.84 22.24
CA PHE A 13 -29.51 22.33 21.22
C PHE A 13 -30.94 22.16 21.72
N SER A 14 -31.51 23.22 22.30
CA SER A 14 -32.89 23.21 22.84
C SER A 14 -33.93 22.87 21.80
N ASP A 15 -33.69 23.20 20.53
CA ASP A 15 -34.59 22.96 19.41
C ASP A 15 -34.92 21.47 19.24
N LEU A 16 -33.99 20.57 19.61
CA LEU A 16 -34.20 19.11 19.57
C LEU A 16 -35.22 18.60 20.59
N ARG A 17 -35.59 19.43 21.57
CA ARG A 17 -36.63 19.12 22.56
C ARG A 17 -37.95 19.83 22.25
N ASP A 18 -37.97 20.68 21.24
CA ASP A 18 -39.18 21.40 20.84
C ASP A 18 -40.10 20.44 20.07
N PRO A 19 -41.37 20.26 20.48
CA PRO A 19 -42.29 19.34 19.82
C PRO A 19 -42.63 19.76 18.37
N ARG A 20 -42.34 20.99 17.96
CA ARG A 20 -42.51 21.45 16.57
C ARG A 20 -41.44 20.89 15.64
N LEU A 21 -40.34 20.36 16.18
CA LEU A 21 -39.29 19.72 15.37
C LEU A 21 -39.72 18.30 15.03
N GLU A 22 -40.43 18.17 13.91
CA GLU A 22 -40.83 16.88 13.35
C GLU A 22 -39.97 16.53 12.13
N SER A 23 -39.70 15.24 11.93
CA SER A 23 -38.97 14.74 10.76
C SER A 23 -39.37 13.31 10.42
N SER A 24 -39.44 13.00 9.13
CA SER A 24 -39.60 11.62 8.61
C SER A 24 -38.28 10.85 8.56
N LEU A 25 -37.15 11.54 8.78
CA LEU A 25 -35.80 10.99 8.64
C LEU A 25 -34.87 11.58 9.70
N ALA A 26 -34.02 10.73 10.28
CA ALA A 26 -32.97 11.18 11.19
C ALA A 26 -31.69 10.37 10.96
N VAL A 27 -30.56 11.08 10.86
CA VAL A 27 -29.22 10.50 10.86
C VAL A 27 -28.45 11.07 12.03
N VAL A 28 -27.95 10.18 12.89
CA VAL A 28 -27.16 10.54 14.06
C VAL A 28 -25.84 9.80 14.05
N HIS A 29 -24.80 10.40 14.64
CA HIS A 29 -23.48 9.80 14.68
C HIS A 29 -22.73 10.22 15.93
N SER A 30 -21.97 9.28 16.50
CA SER A 30 -21.01 9.54 17.56
C SER A 30 -19.62 9.09 17.08
N ARG A 31 -18.67 10.03 17.06
CA ARG A 31 -17.32 9.81 16.52
C ARG A 31 -16.33 9.53 17.64
N PHE A 32 -15.38 8.64 17.38
CA PHE A 32 -14.16 8.47 18.18
C PHE A 32 -12.96 9.02 17.41
N SER A 33 -12.13 9.86 18.04
CA SER A 33 -10.96 10.47 17.39
C SER A 33 -9.66 9.93 17.96
N THR A 34 -8.62 9.91 17.13
CA THR A 34 -7.23 9.64 17.54
C THR A 34 -6.52 10.88 18.08
N ASN A 35 -7.20 12.04 18.08
CA ASN A 35 -6.70 13.30 18.60
C ASN A 35 -7.39 13.69 19.92
N THR A 36 -6.67 14.42 20.76
CA THR A 36 -7.20 15.05 21.97
C THR A 36 -7.72 16.47 21.74
N PHE A 37 -7.43 17.05 20.56
CA PHE A 37 -7.87 18.39 20.19
C PHE A 37 -9.22 18.35 19.48
N PRO A 38 -10.29 18.89 20.11
CA PRO A 38 -11.63 18.85 19.53
C PRO A 38 -11.74 19.84 18.36
N SER A 39 -12.31 19.40 17.24
CA SER A 39 -12.71 20.28 16.13
C SER A 39 -14.17 20.07 15.79
N TRP A 40 -14.96 21.13 15.88
CA TRP A 40 -16.41 21.12 15.64
C TRP A 40 -16.76 20.73 14.21
N GLU A 41 -15.93 21.13 13.25
CA GLU A 41 -16.13 20.89 11.82
C GLU A 41 -16.02 19.39 11.49
N LEU A 42 -15.22 18.65 12.26
CA LEU A 42 -15.00 17.21 12.11
C LEU A 42 -16.07 16.36 12.81
N ALA A 43 -17.03 16.96 13.52
CA ALA A 43 -18.18 16.23 14.03
C ALA A 43 -19.09 15.84 12.86
N HIS A 44 -19.68 14.64 12.95
CA HIS A 44 -20.71 14.15 12.04
C HIS A 44 -22.13 14.45 12.56
N PRO A 45 -23.17 14.28 11.73
CA PRO A 45 -23.15 13.99 10.29
C PRO A 45 -22.51 15.11 9.46
N TYR A 46 -22.05 14.76 8.25
CA TYR A 46 -21.73 15.73 7.21
C TYR A 46 -23.01 16.10 6.43
N ARG A 47 -22.89 16.66 5.21
CA ARG A 47 -24.03 17.20 4.47
C ARG A 47 -24.95 16.08 4.00
N MET A 48 -24.35 14.99 3.54
CA MET A 48 -25.07 13.85 2.98
C MET A 48 -24.79 12.55 3.73
N THR A 49 -23.68 12.46 4.48
CA THR A 49 -23.19 11.20 5.03
C THR A 49 -22.92 11.20 6.54
N ALA A 50 -23.06 10.02 7.14
CA ALA A 50 -22.48 9.66 8.43
C ALA A 50 -21.69 8.37 8.26
N HIS A 51 -20.38 8.44 8.50
CA HIS A 51 -19.45 7.35 8.24
C HIS A 51 -18.87 6.83 9.56
N ASN A 52 -19.04 5.54 9.81
CA ASN A 52 -18.38 4.83 10.87
C ASN A 52 -17.31 3.91 10.27
N GLY A 53 -16.04 4.29 10.39
CA GLY A 53 -14.96 3.61 9.70
C GLY A 53 -13.78 4.52 9.39
N GLU A 54 -12.94 4.09 8.45
CA GLU A 54 -11.76 4.80 7.94
C GLU A 54 -11.58 4.46 6.45
N ILE A 55 -11.43 5.46 5.58
CA ILE A 55 -11.13 5.25 4.16
C ILE A 55 -9.61 5.13 3.97
N ASN A 56 -9.10 3.91 3.87
CA ASN A 56 -7.65 3.66 3.79
C ASN A 56 -7.04 4.00 2.43
N THR A 57 -7.86 4.22 1.39
CA THR A 57 -7.41 4.69 0.06
C THR A 57 -7.47 6.20 -0.10
N VAL A 58 -7.85 6.96 0.95
CA VAL A 58 -8.16 8.41 0.86
C VAL A 58 -7.06 9.24 0.19
N ARG A 59 -5.77 8.92 0.41
CA ARG A 59 -4.68 9.67 -0.24
C ARG A 59 -4.67 9.46 -1.76
N GLY A 60 -4.85 8.23 -2.23
CA GLY A 60 -5.00 7.94 -3.66
C GLY A 60 -6.22 8.64 -4.24
N ASN A 61 -7.36 8.54 -3.57
CA ASN A 61 -8.60 9.16 -4.02
C ASN A 61 -8.47 10.69 -4.14
N ARG A 62 -7.81 11.34 -3.17
CA ARG A 62 -7.52 12.78 -3.19
C ARG A 62 -6.58 13.16 -4.32
N ASN A 63 -5.53 12.36 -4.54
CA ASN A 63 -4.55 12.60 -5.61
C ASN A 63 -5.21 12.51 -6.99
N TRP A 64 -6.03 11.48 -7.23
CA TRP A 64 -6.74 11.33 -8.49
C TRP A 64 -7.83 12.37 -8.68
N MET A 65 -8.55 12.74 -7.62
CA MET A 65 -9.51 13.84 -7.72
C MET A 65 -8.83 15.16 -8.10
N ARG A 66 -7.68 15.48 -7.51
CA ARG A 66 -6.88 16.66 -7.92
C ARG A 66 -6.52 16.62 -9.41
N ALA A 67 -6.20 15.45 -9.96
CA ALA A 67 -5.94 15.29 -11.39
C ALA A 67 -7.21 15.46 -12.26
N ARG A 68 -8.41 15.25 -11.70
CA ARG A 68 -9.72 15.38 -12.38
C ARG A 68 -10.27 16.80 -12.40
N GLU A 69 -9.85 17.68 -11.48
CA GLU A 69 -10.44 19.01 -11.28
C GLU A 69 -10.49 19.84 -12.58
N GLU A 70 -9.42 19.84 -13.38
CA GLU A 70 -9.35 20.60 -14.64
C GLU A 70 -10.23 20.03 -15.77
N GLN A 71 -10.67 18.78 -15.66
CA GLN A 71 -11.49 18.09 -16.67
C GLN A 71 -12.96 18.00 -16.29
N LEU A 72 -13.33 18.48 -15.09
CA LEU A 72 -14.71 18.45 -14.63
C LEU A 72 -15.58 19.36 -15.50
N GLY A 73 -16.65 18.78 -16.04
CA GLY A 73 -17.69 19.49 -16.76
C GLY A 73 -19.07 18.96 -16.41
N SER A 74 -20.04 19.84 -16.21
CA SER A 74 -21.44 19.44 -16.02
C SER A 74 -22.38 20.46 -16.64
N PRO A 75 -23.37 20.04 -17.44
CA PRO A 75 -24.41 20.93 -17.94
C PRO A 75 -25.23 21.61 -16.82
N LEU A 76 -25.31 20.99 -15.63
CA LEU A 76 -26.08 21.54 -14.50
C LEU A 76 -25.34 22.68 -13.78
N PHE A 77 -24.01 22.65 -13.78
CA PHE A 77 -23.18 23.70 -13.18
C PHE A 77 -22.73 24.75 -14.18
N GLY A 78 -22.60 24.41 -15.47
CA GLY A 78 -22.01 25.31 -16.46
C GLY A 78 -20.61 25.76 -16.03
N ASP A 79 -20.30 27.05 -16.22
CA ASP A 79 -19.01 27.63 -15.83
C ASP A 79 -18.80 27.73 -14.31
N ASP A 80 -19.89 27.63 -13.52
CA ASP A 80 -19.81 27.72 -12.06
C ASP A 80 -19.13 26.51 -11.42
N ILE A 81 -18.89 25.43 -12.18
CA ILE A 81 -18.14 24.26 -11.70
C ILE A 81 -16.73 24.65 -11.20
N LYS A 82 -16.14 25.70 -11.78
CA LYS A 82 -14.83 26.23 -11.35
C LYS A 82 -14.86 26.85 -9.96
N LYS A 83 -16.04 27.31 -9.48
CA LYS A 83 -16.23 27.84 -8.13
C LYS A 83 -16.18 26.75 -7.06
N LEU A 84 -16.33 25.49 -7.45
CA LEU A 84 -16.31 24.35 -6.54
C LEU A 84 -14.89 23.89 -6.20
N LEU A 85 -13.88 24.34 -6.95
CA LEU A 85 -12.50 23.88 -6.79
C LEU A 85 -11.80 24.56 -5.59
N PRO A 86 -10.96 23.83 -4.82
CA PRO A 86 -10.75 22.38 -4.91
C PRO A 86 -11.94 21.59 -4.34
N ILE A 87 -12.28 20.46 -4.97
CA ILE A 87 -13.42 19.61 -4.54
C ILE A 87 -13.14 18.99 -3.18
N LEU A 88 -11.90 18.52 -2.97
CA LEU A 88 -11.50 17.84 -1.75
C LEU A 88 -10.47 18.67 -0.98
N ASN A 89 -10.83 19.05 0.25
CA ASN A 89 -9.89 19.68 1.16
C ASN A 89 -9.04 18.61 1.88
N GLY A 90 -7.72 18.67 1.70
CA GLY A 90 -6.76 17.75 2.31
C GLY A 90 -6.65 17.86 3.83
N GLU A 91 -7.08 18.98 4.43
CA GLU A 91 -7.03 19.22 5.88
C GLU A 91 -8.23 18.63 6.63
N LEU A 92 -9.31 18.30 5.92
CA LEU A 92 -10.50 17.67 6.50
C LEU A 92 -10.32 16.15 6.64
N SER A 93 -11.27 15.51 7.32
CA SER A 93 -11.28 14.06 7.47
C SER A 93 -11.46 13.34 6.13
N ASP A 94 -11.12 12.05 6.13
CA ASP A 94 -11.43 11.10 5.06
C ASP A 94 -12.93 11.08 4.70
N SER A 95 -13.76 11.13 5.73
CA SER A 95 -15.20 11.07 5.67
C SER A 95 -15.80 12.35 5.08
N ALA A 96 -15.20 13.51 5.36
CA ALA A 96 -15.56 14.76 4.70
C ALA A 96 -15.23 14.72 3.21
N SER A 97 -14.11 14.07 2.82
CA SER A 97 -13.78 13.89 1.42
C SER A 97 -14.78 12.97 0.71
N LEU A 98 -15.23 11.89 1.37
CA LEU A 98 -16.29 11.03 0.83
C LEU A 98 -17.61 11.79 0.67
N ASP A 99 -17.99 12.62 1.66
CA ASP A 99 -19.20 13.45 1.61
C ASP A 99 -19.16 14.43 0.44
N ALA A 100 -18.03 15.13 0.24
CA ALA A 100 -17.85 16.08 -0.85
C ALA A 100 -17.91 15.40 -2.24
N MET A 101 -17.33 14.20 -2.37
CA MET A 101 -17.47 13.42 -3.60
C MET A 101 -18.92 13.01 -3.85
N LEU A 102 -19.62 12.53 -2.82
CA LEU A 102 -21.02 12.15 -2.94
C LEU A 102 -21.86 13.36 -3.38
N GLU A 103 -21.69 14.50 -2.71
CA GLU A 103 -22.37 15.75 -3.04
C GLU A 103 -22.11 16.19 -4.48
N LEU A 104 -20.87 16.15 -4.95
CA LEU A 104 -20.52 16.46 -6.35
C LEU A 104 -21.29 15.56 -7.33
N LEU A 105 -21.28 14.25 -7.11
CA LEU A 105 -21.92 13.27 -8.01
C LEU A 105 -23.45 13.42 -8.05
N LEU A 106 -24.06 13.70 -6.90
CA LEU A 106 -25.51 13.92 -6.80
C LEU A 106 -25.92 15.22 -7.47
N LEU A 107 -25.28 16.32 -7.13
CA LEU A 107 -25.60 17.63 -7.68
C LEU A 107 -25.26 17.72 -9.18
N SER A 108 -24.37 16.85 -9.69
CA SER A 108 -24.13 16.70 -11.13
C SER A 108 -25.16 15.80 -11.84
N GLY A 109 -26.16 15.25 -11.14
CA GLY A 109 -27.30 14.54 -11.73
C GLY A 109 -27.33 13.02 -11.56
N ARG A 110 -26.42 12.41 -10.79
CA ARG A 110 -26.53 10.98 -10.44
C ARG A 110 -27.50 10.80 -9.27
N SER A 111 -28.21 9.67 -9.24
CA SER A 111 -29.05 9.32 -8.09
C SER A 111 -28.18 8.87 -6.91
N LEU A 112 -28.69 9.02 -5.70
CA LEU A 112 -28.03 8.60 -4.46
C LEU A 112 -27.47 7.16 -4.51
N PRO A 113 -28.26 6.11 -4.87
CA PRO A 113 -27.73 4.74 -4.96
C PRO A 113 -26.69 4.57 -6.08
N HIS A 114 -26.78 5.34 -7.16
CA HIS A 114 -25.78 5.32 -8.24
C HIS A 114 -24.44 5.85 -7.74
N ALA A 115 -24.43 7.06 -7.18
CA ALA A 115 -23.21 7.68 -6.67
C ALA A 115 -22.54 6.83 -5.56
N MET A 116 -23.33 6.27 -4.64
CA MET A 116 -22.80 5.36 -3.62
C MET A 116 -22.23 4.06 -4.21
N SER A 117 -22.87 3.48 -5.24
CA SER A 117 -22.36 2.27 -5.91
C SER A 117 -21.09 2.53 -6.72
N MET A 118 -20.79 3.79 -7.07
CA MET A 118 -19.53 4.18 -7.69
C MET A 118 -18.41 4.37 -6.66
N LEU A 119 -18.71 5.04 -5.54
CA LEU A 119 -17.71 5.34 -4.51
C LEU A 119 -17.35 4.09 -3.70
N ILE A 120 -18.35 3.29 -3.32
CA ILE A 120 -18.17 2.07 -2.53
C ILE A 120 -18.77 0.87 -3.30
N PRO A 121 -18.12 0.43 -4.38
CA PRO A 121 -18.64 -0.65 -5.23
C PRO A 121 -18.54 -2.02 -4.56
N GLU A 122 -19.53 -2.87 -4.83
CA GLU A 122 -19.51 -4.28 -4.43
C GLU A 122 -18.37 -5.03 -5.15
N ALA A 123 -17.70 -5.96 -4.46
CA ALA A 123 -16.74 -6.85 -5.10
C ALA A 123 -17.49 -7.78 -6.08
N TYR A 124 -17.45 -7.46 -7.38
CA TYR A 124 -18.28 -8.11 -8.40
C TYR A 124 -17.51 -9.15 -9.24
N GLN A 125 -16.19 -9.09 -9.26
CA GLN A 125 -15.34 -9.97 -10.07
C GLN A 125 -15.45 -11.43 -9.58
N GLY A 126 -15.63 -12.35 -10.53
CA GLY A 126 -15.75 -13.80 -10.22
C GLY A 126 -17.05 -14.23 -9.53
N ARG A 127 -17.96 -13.30 -9.24
CA ARG A 127 -19.23 -13.58 -8.56
C ARG A 127 -20.28 -14.03 -9.56
N ARG A 128 -20.84 -15.23 -9.34
CA ARG A 128 -21.78 -15.90 -10.27
C ARG A 128 -23.24 -15.60 -9.93
N GLU A 129 -23.49 -15.15 -8.71
CA GLU A 129 -24.80 -14.76 -8.20
C GLU A 129 -25.24 -13.37 -8.65
N LEU A 130 -24.33 -12.55 -9.18
CA LEU A 130 -24.65 -11.28 -9.83
C LEU A 130 -25.00 -11.52 -11.30
N SER A 131 -26.04 -10.84 -11.79
CA SER A 131 -26.37 -10.86 -13.22
C SER A 131 -25.24 -10.21 -14.04
N GLU A 132 -25.19 -10.54 -15.33
CA GLU A 132 -24.19 -9.98 -16.24
C GLU A 132 -24.29 -8.46 -16.32
N GLU A 133 -25.50 -7.92 -16.40
CA GLU A 133 -25.77 -6.48 -16.49
C GLU A 133 -25.26 -5.73 -15.26
N VAL A 134 -25.42 -6.31 -14.06
CA VAL A 134 -24.90 -5.71 -12.82
C VAL A 134 -23.38 -5.75 -12.77
N ARG A 135 -22.75 -6.84 -13.25
CA ARG A 135 -21.29 -6.92 -13.35
C ARG A 135 -20.75 -5.91 -14.36
N ASP A 136 -21.43 -5.73 -15.49
CA ASP A 136 -21.06 -4.77 -16.52
C ASP A 136 -21.22 -3.33 -16.04
N PHE A 137 -22.24 -3.04 -15.23
CA PHE A 137 -22.39 -1.75 -14.55
C PHE A 137 -21.16 -1.44 -13.69
N PHE A 138 -20.76 -2.34 -12.79
CA PHE A 138 -19.58 -2.10 -11.95
C PHE A 138 -18.29 -2.04 -12.78
N ALA A 139 -18.12 -2.93 -13.76
CA ALA A 139 -16.93 -2.95 -14.60
C ALA A 139 -16.79 -1.71 -15.49
N TYR A 140 -17.90 -1.05 -15.85
CA TYR A 140 -17.88 0.25 -16.52
C TYR A 140 -17.47 1.35 -15.55
N HIS A 141 -18.07 1.40 -14.36
CA HIS A 141 -17.79 2.44 -13.36
C HIS A 141 -16.39 2.36 -12.78
N ASP A 142 -15.80 1.17 -12.73
CA ASP A 142 -14.39 1.01 -12.46
C ASP A 142 -13.61 1.98 -13.35
N SER A 143 -13.82 2.04 -14.67
CA SER A 143 -13.07 2.93 -15.58
C SER A 143 -13.17 4.43 -15.28
N LEU A 144 -14.15 4.86 -14.48
CA LEU A 144 -14.37 6.27 -14.14
C LEU A 144 -13.74 6.68 -12.81
N ILE A 145 -13.81 5.80 -11.80
CA ILE A 145 -13.40 6.14 -10.44
C ILE A 145 -12.87 4.92 -9.71
N GLU A 146 -11.77 5.11 -9.00
CA GLU A 146 -11.21 4.12 -8.08
C GLU A 146 -12.08 3.98 -6.81
N PRO A 147 -12.21 2.75 -6.26
CA PRO A 147 -12.95 2.54 -5.02
C PRO A 147 -12.41 3.34 -3.83
N TRP A 148 -13.34 3.90 -3.05
CA TRP A 148 -13.10 4.50 -1.74
C TRP A 148 -13.17 3.39 -0.68
N ASP A 149 -12.07 2.65 -0.61
CA ASP A 149 -11.91 1.42 0.19
C ASP A 149 -11.52 1.72 1.64
N GLY A 150 -11.71 0.72 2.50
CA GLY A 150 -11.46 0.77 3.94
C GLY A 150 -12.69 0.32 4.73
N PRO A 151 -12.56 0.07 6.04
CA PRO A 151 -13.72 -0.26 6.85
C PRO A 151 -14.73 0.87 6.79
N ALA A 152 -15.97 0.57 6.39
CA ALA A 152 -16.99 1.59 6.28
C ALA A 152 -18.39 1.03 6.57
N ALA A 153 -19.09 1.67 7.50
CA ALA A 153 -20.54 1.65 7.56
C ALA A 153 -21.02 3.09 7.33
N VAL A 154 -21.61 3.35 6.17
CA VAL A 154 -21.99 4.70 5.73
C VAL A 154 -23.50 4.77 5.66
N ALA A 155 -24.11 5.62 6.48
CA ALA A 155 -25.46 6.10 6.28
C ALA A 155 -25.44 7.35 5.39
N PHE A 156 -26.33 7.45 4.42
CA PHE A 156 -26.34 8.53 3.45
C PHE A 156 -27.77 8.97 3.09
N THR A 157 -27.95 10.24 2.74
CA THR A 157 -29.26 10.81 2.40
C THR A 157 -29.13 12.04 1.49
N ASP A 158 -30.15 12.27 0.67
CA ASP A 158 -30.37 13.49 -0.11
C ASP A 158 -31.57 14.31 0.43
N GLY A 159 -32.10 13.94 1.59
CA GLY A 159 -33.30 14.52 2.22
C GLY A 159 -34.63 13.94 1.72
N ARG A 160 -34.64 13.18 0.63
CA ARG A 160 -35.84 12.51 0.08
C ARG A 160 -35.79 10.99 0.24
N SER A 161 -34.58 10.45 0.29
CA SER A 161 -34.30 9.05 0.54
C SER A 161 -33.19 8.91 1.58
N VAL A 162 -33.15 7.77 2.25
CA VAL A 162 -32.05 7.38 3.15
C VAL A 162 -31.58 5.99 2.82
N GLY A 163 -30.27 5.79 2.88
CA GLY A 163 -29.71 4.46 2.77
C GLY A 163 -28.53 4.24 3.68
N ALA A 164 -28.10 2.98 3.72
CA ALA A 164 -26.86 2.58 4.34
C ALA A 164 -26.15 1.56 3.44
N THR A 165 -24.82 1.62 3.40
CA THR A 165 -23.97 0.61 2.76
C THR A 165 -22.83 0.24 3.69
N LEU A 166 -22.30 -0.96 3.50
CA LEU A 166 -21.00 -1.34 4.03
C LEU A 166 -19.94 -1.26 2.94
N ASP A 167 -18.68 -1.24 3.36
CA ASP A 167 -17.56 -1.52 2.47
C ASP A 167 -17.66 -2.93 1.87
N ARG A 168 -16.84 -3.18 0.84
CA ARG A 168 -16.85 -4.45 0.09
C ARG A 168 -16.49 -5.68 0.93
N ASN A 169 -15.85 -5.50 2.08
CA ASN A 169 -15.44 -6.56 3.00
C ASN A 169 -16.38 -6.65 4.22
N GLY A 170 -17.23 -5.64 4.45
CA GLY A 170 -18.15 -5.58 5.58
C GLY A 170 -17.43 -5.52 6.93
N LEU A 171 -16.40 -4.68 7.02
CA LEU A 171 -15.50 -4.61 8.18
C LEU A 171 -16.11 -3.85 9.37
N ARG A 172 -17.29 -3.24 9.18
CA ARG A 172 -18.06 -2.54 10.22
C ARG A 172 -19.45 -3.17 10.35
N PRO A 173 -20.02 -3.19 11.57
CA PRO A 173 -21.34 -3.77 11.77
C PRO A 173 -22.43 -2.82 11.26
N GLY A 174 -23.47 -3.40 10.68
CA GLY A 174 -24.70 -2.71 10.31
C GLY A 174 -25.90 -3.61 10.57
N ARG A 175 -26.80 -3.20 11.46
CA ARG A 175 -28.01 -3.91 11.86
C ARG A 175 -29.21 -3.08 11.49
N TRP A 176 -30.28 -3.73 11.04
CA TRP A 176 -31.51 -3.04 10.72
C TRP A 176 -32.74 -3.79 11.21
N LEU A 177 -33.82 -3.06 11.46
CA LEU A 177 -35.14 -3.62 11.72
C LEU A 177 -36.23 -2.75 11.05
N GLU A 178 -37.36 -3.39 10.77
CA GLU A 178 -38.57 -2.79 10.22
C GLU A 178 -39.74 -3.12 11.15
N THR A 179 -40.59 -2.13 11.42
CA THR A 179 -41.74 -2.26 12.32
C THR A 179 -43.08 -2.15 11.58
N ARG A 180 -44.16 -2.62 12.21
CA ARG A 180 -45.54 -2.60 11.67
C ARG A 180 -46.09 -1.21 11.42
N ASP A 181 -45.67 -0.24 12.21
CA ASP A 181 -46.01 1.18 12.08
C ASP A 181 -45.10 1.93 11.10
N GLY A 182 -44.22 1.22 10.37
CA GLY A 182 -43.49 1.75 9.22
C GLY A 182 -42.12 2.35 9.52
N TRP A 183 -41.57 2.16 10.73
CA TRP A 183 -40.20 2.59 11.03
C TRP A 183 -39.17 1.64 10.44
N VAL A 184 -38.13 2.22 9.87
CA VAL A 184 -36.91 1.52 9.48
C VAL A 184 -35.76 2.09 10.28
N VAL A 185 -35.12 1.24 11.09
CA VAL A 185 -34.01 1.65 11.95
C VAL A 185 -32.75 0.95 11.48
N PHE A 186 -31.68 1.70 11.21
CA PHE A 186 -30.34 1.18 10.96
C PHE A 186 -29.37 1.69 12.03
N ALA A 187 -28.53 0.80 12.56
CA ALA A 187 -27.53 1.15 13.56
C ALA A 187 -26.34 0.19 13.56
N SER A 188 -25.23 0.61 14.16
CA SER A 188 -24.05 -0.25 14.33
C SER A 188 -24.30 -1.44 15.26
N GLU A 189 -25.30 -1.36 16.14
CA GLU A 189 -25.66 -2.39 17.12
C GLU A 189 -27.18 -2.60 17.19
N THR A 190 -27.62 -3.75 17.70
CA THR A 190 -29.03 -4.01 18.01
C THR A 190 -29.39 -3.45 19.39
N GLY A 191 -30.64 -3.02 19.59
CA GLY A 191 -31.12 -2.55 20.90
C GLY A 191 -30.86 -1.06 21.18
N VAL A 192 -30.47 -0.29 20.16
CA VAL A 192 -30.29 1.17 20.27
C VAL A 192 -31.61 1.93 20.48
N LEU A 193 -32.72 1.35 20.03
CA LEU A 193 -34.08 1.83 20.28
C LEU A 193 -34.89 0.71 20.90
N ARG A 194 -35.74 1.05 21.87
CA ARG A 194 -36.66 0.11 22.50
C ARG A 194 -37.88 -0.03 21.59
N VAL A 195 -38.03 -1.21 21.00
CA VAL A 195 -39.16 -1.58 20.13
C VAL A 195 -39.75 -2.88 20.68
N ASP A 196 -41.07 -2.95 20.80
CA ASP A 196 -41.73 -4.17 21.26
C ASP A 196 -41.63 -5.27 20.20
N GLU A 197 -41.30 -6.49 20.63
CA GLU A 197 -41.00 -7.61 19.70
C GLU A 197 -42.19 -7.94 18.77
N ALA A 198 -43.43 -7.69 19.24
CA ALA A 198 -44.66 -7.92 18.49
C ALA A 198 -44.81 -6.98 17.28
N ASP A 199 -44.16 -5.82 17.32
CA ASP A 199 -44.21 -4.79 16.28
C ASP A 199 -43.12 -4.96 15.23
N VAL A 200 -42.13 -5.84 15.45
CA VAL A 200 -41.05 -6.07 14.48
C VAL A 200 -41.54 -6.99 13.35
N ILE A 201 -41.54 -6.48 12.12
CA ILE A 201 -41.83 -7.26 10.90
C ILE A 201 -40.58 -8.02 10.46
N ALA A 202 -39.45 -7.32 10.41
CA ALA A 202 -38.20 -7.88 9.93
C ALA A 202 -37.01 -7.33 10.71
N ARG A 203 -35.95 -8.14 10.81
CA ARG A 203 -34.64 -7.72 11.33
C ARG A 203 -33.55 -8.38 10.53
N GLY A 204 -32.45 -7.67 10.35
CA GLY A 204 -31.34 -8.18 9.55
C GLY A 204 -30.01 -7.53 9.90
N ARG A 205 -29.01 -7.93 9.13
CA ARG A 205 -27.72 -7.26 9.07
C ARG A 205 -27.46 -6.84 7.64
N LEU A 206 -26.72 -5.76 7.48
CA LEU A 206 -26.21 -5.36 6.18
C LEU A 206 -25.01 -6.25 5.83
N HIS A 207 -24.96 -6.70 4.58
CA HIS A 207 -23.91 -7.59 4.08
C HIS A 207 -22.91 -6.79 3.22
N PRO A 208 -21.67 -7.27 3.07
CA PRO A 208 -20.66 -6.59 2.26
C PRO A 208 -21.18 -6.25 0.85
N GLY A 209 -21.02 -4.99 0.44
CA GLY A 209 -21.46 -4.49 -0.88
C GLY A 209 -22.97 -4.42 -1.11
N LYS A 210 -23.81 -4.64 -0.08
CA LYS A 210 -25.27 -4.49 -0.17
C LYS A 210 -25.71 -3.09 0.28
N LEU A 211 -26.75 -2.57 -0.38
CA LEU A 211 -27.42 -1.34 0.02
C LEU A 211 -28.72 -1.64 0.76
N LEU A 212 -28.91 -1.00 1.92
CA LEU A 212 -30.23 -0.78 2.51
C LEU A 212 -30.72 0.59 2.03
N PHE A 213 -31.91 0.68 1.47
CA PHE A 213 -32.41 1.94 0.92
C PHE A 213 -33.90 2.10 1.21
N VAL A 214 -34.28 3.29 1.66
CA VAL A 214 -35.65 3.68 1.96
C VAL A 214 -35.97 4.92 1.15
N ASP A 215 -36.95 4.77 0.26
CA ASP A 215 -37.57 5.88 -0.45
C ASP A 215 -38.64 6.48 0.46
N VAL A 216 -38.32 7.62 1.07
CA VAL A 216 -39.21 8.26 2.06
C VAL A 216 -40.39 8.93 1.37
N GLU A 217 -40.19 9.51 0.18
CA GLU A 217 -41.27 10.08 -0.63
C GLU A 217 -42.23 8.99 -1.14
N GLY A 218 -41.68 7.85 -1.57
CA GLY A 218 -42.45 6.68 -2.00
C GLY A 218 -43.00 5.80 -0.86
N GLY A 219 -42.56 6.04 0.39
CA GLY A 219 -43.00 5.31 1.58
C GLY A 219 -42.65 3.82 1.57
N ARG A 220 -41.50 3.43 1.00
CA ARG A 220 -41.12 2.00 0.87
C ARG A 220 -39.64 1.74 1.04
N VAL A 221 -39.33 0.53 1.51
CA VAL A 221 -37.98 -0.05 1.45
C VAL A 221 -37.75 -0.63 0.06
N VAL A 222 -36.61 -0.30 -0.55
CA VAL A 222 -36.23 -0.80 -1.89
C VAL A 222 -35.15 -1.86 -1.74
N GLY A 223 -35.36 -3.04 -2.33
CA GLY A 223 -34.42 -4.15 -2.22
C GLY A 223 -33.12 -3.91 -3.01
N ASP A 224 -31.99 -4.40 -2.50
CA ASP A 224 -30.67 -4.30 -3.15
C ASP A 224 -30.66 -4.78 -4.61
N ALA A 225 -31.30 -5.92 -4.88
CA ALA A 225 -31.39 -6.50 -6.21
C ALA A 225 -32.22 -5.63 -7.17
N GLU A 226 -33.33 -5.06 -6.69
CA GLU A 226 -34.17 -4.14 -7.46
C GLU A 226 -33.38 -2.86 -7.81
N LEU A 227 -32.69 -2.28 -6.83
CA LEU A 227 -31.86 -1.09 -7.02
C LEU A 227 -30.78 -1.33 -8.07
N LYS A 228 -29.98 -2.39 -7.90
CA LYS A 228 -28.86 -2.68 -8.80
C LYS A 228 -29.31 -3.06 -10.20
N ALA A 229 -30.40 -3.81 -10.33
CA ALA A 229 -30.99 -4.10 -11.64
C ALA A 229 -31.46 -2.80 -12.32
N GLY A 230 -32.11 -1.89 -11.57
CA GLY A 230 -32.51 -0.59 -12.07
C GLY A 230 -31.33 0.27 -12.52
N LEU A 231 -30.23 0.30 -11.75
CA LEU A 231 -29.00 1.00 -12.11
C LEU A 231 -28.37 0.41 -13.37
N ALA A 232 -28.22 -0.92 -13.43
CA ALA A 232 -27.64 -1.62 -14.56
C ALA A 232 -28.45 -1.45 -15.87
N ALA A 233 -29.77 -1.29 -15.76
CA ALA A 233 -30.65 -1.08 -16.91
C ALA A 233 -30.67 0.36 -17.45
N ARG A 234 -30.06 1.35 -16.76
CA ARG A 234 -30.07 2.76 -17.19
C ARG A 234 -29.42 3.00 -18.54
N ARG A 235 -28.35 2.24 -18.83
CA ARG A 235 -27.54 2.33 -20.05
C ARG A 235 -27.08 0.94 -20.46
N PRO A 236 -26.74 0.73 -21.74
CA PRO A 236 -26.24 -0.55 -22.20
C PRO A 236 -24.74 -0.70 -21.87
N TYR A 237 -24.39 -0.74 -20.58
CA TYR A 237 -22.99 -0.76 -20.11
C TYR A 237 -22.20 -1.94 -20.68
N GLY A 238 -22.80 -3.14 -20.75
CA GLY A 238 -22.17 -4.32 -21.34
C GLY A 238 -21.82 -4.13 -22.81
N LYS A 239 -22.75 -3.54 -23.59
CA LYS A 239 -22.51 -3.18 -24.99
C LYS A 239 -21.35 -2.19 -25.09
N TRP A 240 -21.37 -1.10 -24.32
CA TRP A 240 -20.30 -0.11 -24.34
C TRP A 240 -18.93 -0.72 -24.02
N ARG A 241 -18.83 -1.57 -23.00
CA ARG A 241 -17.58 -2.26 -22.68
C ARG A 241 -17.13 -3.19 -23.81
N SER A 242 -18.04 -3.97 -24.39
CA SER A 242 -17.70 -4.88 -25.50
C SER A 242 -17.21 -4.15 -26.76
N GLU A 243 -17.73 -2.93 -27.01
CA GLU A 243 -17.39 -2.14 -28.20
C GLU A 243 -16.16 -1.25 -28.02
N ARG A 244 -15.86 -0.81 -26.78
CA ARG A 244 -14.86 0.23 -26.51
C ARG A 244 -13.69 -0.24 -25.65
N ALA A 245 -13.88 -1.16 -24.71
CA ALA A 245 -12.78 -1.64 -23.87
C ALA A 245 -11.85 -2.53 -24.67
N VAL A 246 -10.54 -2.26 -24.58
CA VAL A 246 -9.54 -2.99 -25.36
C VAL A 246 -8.80 -3.91 -24.40
N LYS A 247 -8.84 -5.22 -24.60
CA LYS A 247 -8.04 -6.14 -23.79
C LYS A 247 -6.68 -6.33 -24.45
N ILE A 248 -5.62 -6.43 -23.66
CA ILE A 248 -4.27 -6.63 -24.20
C ILE A 248 -4.13 -7.95 -24.97
N GLU A 249 -4.93 -8.95 -24.60
CA GLU A 249 -5.01 -10.25 -25.27
C GLU A 249 -5.61 -10.14 -26.68
N ASP A 250 -6.45 -9.13 -26.93
CA ASP A 250 -7.13 -8.91 -28.21
C ASP A 250 -6.26 -8.11 -29.21
N ILE A 251 -5.14 -7.54 -28.77
CA ILE A 251 -4.19 -6.82 -29.63
C ILE A 251 -3.25 -7.82 -30.30
N GLU A 252 -3.06 -7.66 -31.62
CA GLU A 252 -2.14 -8.48 -32.41
C GLU A 252 -0.72 -8.48 -31.84
N ASP A 253 -0.09 -9.65 -31.86
CA ASP A 253 1.33 -9.76 -31.53
C ASP A 253 2.17 -8.97 -32.53
N ARG A 254 3.17 -8.25 -32.01
CA ARG A 254 4.09 -7.43 -32.81
C ARG A 254 5.52 -7.88 -32.58
N SER A 255 6.29 -7.95 -33.67
CA SER A 255 7.72 -8.23 -33.58
C SER A 255 8.43 -7.11 -32.81
N PRO A 256 9.31 -7.42 -31.85
CA PRO A 256 9.97 -6.39 -31.05
C PRO A 256 10.77 -5.40 -31.89
N ARG A 257 10.52 -4.10 -31.70
CA ARG A 257 11.38 -3.02 -32.22
C ARG A 257 12.45 -2.70 -31.18
N VAL A 258 13.44 -3.57 -30.99
CA VAL A 258 14.54 -3.29 -30.05
C VAL A 258 15.70 -2.65 -30.81
N PRO A 259 16.00 -1.35 -30.61
CA PRO A 259 17.01 -0.65 -31.39
C PRO A 259 18.46 -0.99 -31.00
N ARG A 260 18.71 -1.44 -29.76
CA ARG A 260 20.07 -1.73 -29.24
C ARG A 260 20.05 -2.90 -28.26
N VAL A 261 20.92 -3.90 -28.48
CA VAL A 261 21.03 -5.09 -27.64
C VAL A 261 22.34 -5.06 -26.88
N GLU A 262 22.32 -4.47 -25.68
CA GLU A 262 23.44 -4.60 -24.74
C GLU A 262 23.45 -6.01 -24.12
N PRO A 263 24.65 -6.59 -23.87
CA PRO A 263 24.76 -7.88 -23.20
C PRO A 263 24.04 -7.87 -21.85
N LEU A 264 23.35 -8.97 -21.51
CA LEU A 264 22.60 -9.08 -20.25
C LEU A 264 23.44 -8.74 -19.02
N ARG A 265 24.70 -9.22 -18.95
CA ARG A 265 25.58 -8.97 -17.80
C ARG A 265 25.94 -7.49 -17.65
N ALA A 266 26.15 -6.77 -18.77
CA ALA A 266 26.40 -5.34 -18.74
C ALA A 266 25.18 -4.58 -18.20
N LYS A 267 23.97 -4.94 -18.65
CA LYS A 267 22.71 -4.37 -18.12
C LYS A 267 22.56 -4.66 -16.63
N GLN A 268 22.72 -5.91 -16.22
CA GLN A 268 22.67 -6.32 -14.83
C GLN A 268 23.64 -5.50 -13.96
N LEU A 269 24.89 -5.34 -14.37
CA LEU A 269 25.89 -4.53 -13.66
C LEU A 269 25.50 -3.05 -13.57
N ALA A 270 25.08 -2.45 -14.69
CA ALA A 270 24.70 -1.03 -14.77
C ALA A 270 23.45 -0.71 -13.93
N PHE A 271 22.50 -1.65 -13.84
CA PHE A 271 21.35 -1.55 -12.95
C PHE A 271 21.66 -2.02 -11.52
N GLY A 272 22.88 -2.46 -11.21
CA GLY A 272 23.30 -2.85 -9.85
C GLY A 272 22.78 -4.21 -9.38
N TRP A 273 22.50 -5.15 -10.28
CA TRP A 273 22.18 -6.54 -9.93
C TRP A 273 23.36 -7.26 -9.29
N SER A 274 23.03 -8.22 -8.43
CA SER A 274 23.95 -9.09 -7.72
C SER A 274 23.64 -10.56 -7.95
N GLU A 275 24.58 -11.44 -7.62
CA GLU A 275 24.36 -12.88 -7.59
C GLU A 275 23.29 -13.29 -6.56
N GLU A 276 23.17 -12.52 -5.47
CA GLU A 276 22.15 -12.71 -4.44
C GLU A 276 20.75 -12.44 -5.01
N ASP A 277 20.56 -11.40 -5.81
CA ASP A 277 19.27 -11.11 -6.47
C ASP A 277 18.81 -12.30 -7.35
N LEU A 278 19.75 -12.89 -8.10
CA LEU A 278 19.45 -14.03 -8.96
C LEU A 278 19.13 -15.30 -8.16
N GLY A 279 19.85 -15.54 -7.06
CA GLY A 279 19.78 -16.78 -6.29
C GLY A 279 18.73 -16.80 -5.19
N VAL A 280 18.55 -15.69 -4.49
CA VAL A 280 17.67 -15.54 -3.32
C VAL A 280 16.30 -14.99 -3.72
N LEU A 281 16.22 -14.17 -4.78
CA LEU A 281 14.96 -13.59 -5.24
C LEU A 281 14.41 -14.30 -6.48
N LEU A 282 15.13 -14.20 -7.60
CA LEU A 282 14.59 -14.60 -8.90
C LEU A 282 14.32 -16.10 -9.01
N ALA A 283 15.31 -16.94 -8.67
CA ALA A 283 15.14 -18.38 -8.76
C ALA A 283 14.01 -18.92 -7.85
N PRO A 284 13.89 -18.52 -6.57
CA PRO A 284 12.78 -18.94 -5.71
C PRO A 284 11.40 -18.46 -6.20
N MET A 285 11.30 -17.26 -6.76
CA MET A 285 10.05 -16.75 -7.34
C MET A 285 9.52 -17.67 -8.44
N VAL A 286 10.40 -18.14 -9.32
CA VAL A 286 10.02 -19.07 -10.40
C VAL A 286 9.69 -20.45 -9.83
N ARG A 287 10.53 -20.99 -8.95
CA ARG A 287 10.35 -22.35 -8.39
C ARG A 287 9.05 -22.52 -7.60
N SER A 288 8.66 -21.49 -6.85
CA SER A 288 7.49 -21.56 -5.95
C SER A 288 6.26 -20.80 -6.46
N SER A 289 6.40 -19.99 -7.52
CA SER A 289 5.37 -19.04 -7.95
C SER A 289 4.84 -18.17 -6.79
N ALA A 290 5.76 -17.76 -5.91
CA ALA A 290 5.54 -16.93 -4.72
C ALA A 290 6.83 -16.18 -4.39
N GLU A 291 6.74 -15.08 -3.65
CA GLU A 291 7.95 -14.39 -3.16
C GLU A 291 8.78 -15.31 -2.24
N PRO A 292 10.12 -15.12 -2.19
CA PRO A 292 10.96 -15.89 -1.28
C PRO A 292 10.61 -15.62 0.18
N THR A 293 10.71 -16.65 1.02
CA THR A 293 10.60 -16.52 2.47
C THR A 293 11.98 -16.45 3.11
N GLY A 294 12.10 -15.62 4.15
CA GLY A 294 13.32 -15.43 4.93
C GLY A 294 13.02 -15.41 6.42
N SER A 295 14.07 -15.26 7.24
CA SER A 295 13.95 -15.20 8.70
C SER A 295 14.94 -14.19 9.28
N MET A 296 14.85 -13.96 10.60
CA MET A 296 15.57 -12.91 11.34
C MET A 296 15.13 -11.48 10.96
N GLY A 297 15.68 -10.47 11.66
CA GLY A 297 15.39 -9.07 11.41
C GLY A 297 16.27 -8.48 10.31
N ASN A 298 15.87 -7.34 9.76
CA ASN A 298 16.76 -6.56 8.89
C ASN A 298 17.72 -5.73 9.76
N ASP A 299 18.98 -6.12 9.75
CA ASP A 299 20.09 -5.48 10.45
C ASP A 299 21.09 -4.79 9.50
N THR A 300 20.74 -4.68 8.22
CA THR A 300 21.52 -3.90 7.25
C THR A 300 21.45 -2.41 7.56
N ALA A 301 22.40 -1.65 7.01
CA ALA A 301 22.35 -0.19 7.07
C ALA A 301 21.10 0.38 6.40
N LEU A 302 20.54 1.44 7.01
CA LEU A 302 19.58 2.28 6.29
C LEU A 302 20.19 2.76 4.98
N ALA A 303 19.37 2.91 3.92
CA ALA A 303 19.86 3.20 2.58
C ALA A 303 20.79 4.43 2.53
N VAL A 304 20.42 5.50 3.25
CA VAL A 304 21.18 6.75 3.38
C VAL A 304 22.53 6.60 4.13
N LEU A 305 22.70 5.52 4.89
CA LEU A 305 23.94 5.21 5.63
C LEU A 305 24.77 4.11 4.95
N SER A 306 24.27 3.52 3.86
CA SER A 306 24.91 2.39 3.19
C SER A 306 26.05 2.87 2.28
N ASP A 307 27.23 2.27 2.45
CA ASP A 307 28.36 2.44 1.55
C ASP A 307 28.17 1.73 0.19
N ARG A 308 27.08 0.94 0.04
CA ARG A 308 26.78 0.16 -1.17
C ARG A 308 25.95 0.89 -2.19
N ARG A 309 25.45 2.08 -1.87
CA ARG A 309 24.70 2.95 -2.79
C ARG A 309 23.48 2.22 -3.37
N PRO A 310 22.55 1.80 -2.50
CA PRO A 310 21.42 0.99 -2.90
C PRO A 310 20.51 1.76 -3.88
N PRO A 311 19.69 1.05 -4.67
CA PRO A 311 18.71 1.69 -5.54
C PRO A 311 17.77 2.64 -4.79
N LEU A 312 17.22 3.63 -5.50
CA LEU A 312 16.32 4.64 -4.93
C LEU A 312 15.11 4.03 -4.21
N PHE A 313 14.65 2.86 -4.66
CA PHE A 313 13.58 2.10 -4.03
C PHE A 313 13.81 1.89 -2.52
N ASN A 314 15.04 1.62 -2.09
CA ASN A 314 15.38 1.25 -0.71
C ASN A 314 15.15 2.38 0.30
N TYR A 315 15.01 3.62 -0.16
CA TYR A 315 14.68 4.78 0.65
C TYR A 315 13.19 4.85 1.02
N PHE A 316 12.33 4.11 0.32
CA PHE A 316 10.88 4.10 0.55
C PHE A 316 10.47 2.89 1.39
N LYS A 317 9.76 3.12 2.49
CA LYS A 317 9.23 2.07 3.37
C LYS A 317 7.73 1.97 3.20
N GLN A 318 7.23 0.76 2.94
CA GLN A 318 5.79 0.50 2.83
C GLN A 318 5.08 0.91 4.12
N LEU A 319 4.02 1.71 3.99
CA LEU A 319 3.10 1.96 5.09
C LEU A 319 2.18 0.75 5.26
N PHE A 320 1.68 0.56 6.48
CA PHE A 320 0.76 -0.52 6.84
C PHE A 320 -0.28 0.00 7.83
N ALA A 321 -1.42 -0.68 7.88
CA ALA A 321 -2.50 -0.36 8.78
C ALA A 321 -2.21 -0.89 10.19
N GLN A 322 -2.54 -0.10 11.21
CA GLN A 322 -2.44 -0.51 12.61
C GLN A 322 -3.56 0.13 13.43
N VAL A 323 -4.37 -0.70 14.09
CA VAL A 323 -5.48 -0.29 14.97
C VAL A 323 -6.64 0.42 14.24
N THR A 324 -6.37 1.51 13.52
CA THR A 324 -7.37 2.35 12.82
C THR A 324 -8.21 1.55 11.83
N ASN A 325 -7.56 0.67 11.08
CA ASN A 325 -8.19 -0.24 10.14
C ASN A 325 -7.42 -1.59 10.12
N PRO A 326 -8.08 -2.69 9.75
CA PRO A 326 -7.43 -3.99 9.63
C PRO A 326 -6.71 -4.13 8.27
N ALA A 327 -5.67 -4.96 8.26
CA ALA A 327 -5.15 -5.57 7.03
C ALA A 327 -6.13 -6.65 6.51
N ILE A 328 -6.00 -7.01 5.24
CA ILE A 328 -6.79 -8.07 4.57
C ILE A 328 -5.94 -9.35 4.49
N ASP A 329 -6.56 -10.54 4.44
CA ASP A 329 -5.85 -11.78 4.12
C ASP A 329 -5.80 -11.98 2.58
N PRO A 330 -4.66 -11.77 1.91
CA PRO A 330 -4.57 -11.85 0.46
C PRO A 330 -4.73 -13.26 -0.11
N ILE A 331 -4.75 -14.29 0.76
CA ILE A 331 -4.91 -15.70 0.38
C ILE A 331 -6.35 -16.14 0.61
N ARG A 332 -6.88 -15.93 1.81
CA ARG A 332 -8.22 -16.40 2.20
C ARG A 332 -9.34 -15.50 1.72
N GLU A 333 -9.06 -14.20 1.57
CA GLU A 333 -10.02 -13.18 1.15
C GLU A 333 -9.71 -12.65 -0.26
N SER A 334 -8.97 -13.43 -1.07
CA SER A 334 -8.53 -13.01 -2.40
C SER A 334 -9.68 -12.62 -3.34
N ILE A 335 -10.90 -13.11 -3.10
CA ILE A 335 -12.10 -12.82 -3.89
C ILE A 335 -12.50 -11.34 -3.88
N VAL A 336 -12.14 -10.59 -2.84
CA VAL A 336 -12.43 -9.16 -2.75
C VAL A 336 -11.32 -8.30 -3.36
N MET A 337 -10.17 -8.91 -3.68
CA MET A 337 -8.99 -8.22 -4.18
C MET A 337 -8.87 -8.31 -5.70
N SER A 338 -8.24 -7.31 -6.31
CA SER A 338 -8.01 -7.31 -7.77
C SER A 338 -6.71 -6.62 -8.15
N LEU A 339 -5.98 -7.27 -9.06
CA LEU A 339 -4.83 -6.68 -9.75
C LEU A 339 -5.19 -6.16 -11.15
N GLN A 340 -6.46 -6.22 -11.56
CA GLN A 340 -6.85 -5.72 -12.87
C GLN A 340 -6.44 -4.25 -12.99
N ALA A 341 -5.60 -3.97 -13.98
CA ALA A 341 -5.08 -2.63 -14.24
C ALA A 341 -5.63 -2.11 -15.57
N CYS A 342 -5.72 -0.79 -15.66
CA CYS A 342 -6.16 -0.10 -16.87
C CYS A 342 -5.09 0.92 -17.28
N VAL A 343 -4.83 1.04 -18.58
CA VAL A 343 -3.93 2.04 -19.16
C VAL A 343 -4.70 2.82 -20.22
N GLY A 344 -4.59 4.14 -20.21
CA GLY A 344 -5.21 4.99 -21.21
C GLY A 344 -5.78 6.25 -20.60
N PRO A 345 -6.52 7.04 -21.39
CA PRO A 345 -7.12 8.26 -20.93
C PRO A 345 -8.30 7.98 -20.00
N GLU A 346 -8.51 8.86 -19.04
CA GLU A 346 -9.75 9.04 -18.29
C GLU A 346 -10.38 10.35 -18.77
N ILE A 347 -11.69 10.34 -18.99
CA ILE A 347 -12.45 11.53 -19.39
C ILE A 347 -13.36 12.00 -18.24
N ASN A 348 -14.10 13.08 -18.46
CA ASN A 348 -14.90 13.77 -17.44
C ASN A 348 -15.73 12.84 -16.54
N LEU A 349 -15.38 12.78 -15.25
CA LEU A 349 -16.01 11.92 -14.22
C LEU A 349 -17.54 12.06 -14.12
N LEU A 350 -18.07 13.25 -14.39
CA LEU A 350 -19.49 13.57 -14.26
C LEU A 350 -20.31 13.14 -15.49
N GLY A 351 -19.63 12.74 -16.56
CA GLY A 351 -20.24 12.20 -17.77
C GLY A 351 -20.56 10.72 -17.70
N GLU A 352 -21.25 10.25 -18.73
CA GLU A 352 -21.55 8.83 -18.94
C GLU A 352 -21.68 8.59 -20.45
N THR A 353 -20.64 8.03 -21.06
CA THR A 353 -20.55 7.75 -22.50
C THR A 353 -19.79 6.43 -22.73
N PRO A 354 -19.92 5.80 -23.92
CA PRO A 354 -19.13 4.61 -24.26
C PRO A 354 -17.61 4.84 -24.13
N ASP A 355 -17.13 6.06 -24.39
CA ASP A 355 -15.70 6.37 -24.41
C ASP A 355 -15.04 6.32 -23.04
N HIS A 356 -15.80 6.35 -21.95
CA HIS A 356 -15.23 6.25 -20.60
C HIS A 356 -14.58 4.89 -20.36
N CYS A 357 -15.05 3.81 -21.02
CA CYS A 357 -14.43 2.50 -20.92
C CYS A 357 -13.45 2.21 -22.07
N HIS A 358 -13.11 3.21 -22.90
CA HIS A 358 -12.08 3.08 -23.93
C HIS A 358 -10.67 3.15 -23.32
N GLN A 359 -10.32 2.08 -22.62
CA GLN A 359 -9.05 1.89 -21.92
C GLN A 359 -8.49 0.52 -22.26
N LEU A 360 -7.17 0.39 -22.23
CA LEU A 360 -6.51 -0.89 -22.29
C LEU A 360 -6.65 -1.58 -20.93
N VAL A 361 -7.31 -2.74 -20.91
CA VAL A 361 -7.50 -3.57 -19.73
C VAL A 361 -6.50 -4.72 -19.73
N MET A 362 -5.87 -4.94 -18.58
CA MET A 362 -4.97 -6.07 -18.33
C MET A 362 -5.32 -6.77 -17.01
N SER A 363 -5.11 -8.07 -16.97
CA SER A 363 -5.40 -8.89 -15.78
C SER A 363 -4.55 -8.53 -14.56
N GLN A 364 -3.34 -8.01 -14.78
CA GLN A 364 -2.40 -7.57 -13.75
C GLN A 364 -1.45 -6.50 -14.31
N PRO A 365 -0.79 -5.67 -13.47
CA PRO A 365 0.01 -4.54 -13.92
C PRO A 365 1.43 -4.94 -14.40
N ILE A 366 1.64 -6.20 -14.79
CA ILE A 366 2.94 -6.72 -15.21
C ILE A 366 2.86 -7.13 -16.67
N LEU A 367 3.71 -6.51 -17.49
CA LEU A 367 3.79 -6.77 -18.92
C LEU A 367 4.96 -7.69 -19.23
N ARG A 368 4.71 -8.69 -20.07
CA ARG A 368 5.75 -9.45 -20.78
C ARG A 368 6.37 -8.56 -21.86
N ASN A 369 7.57 -8.91 -22.31
CA ASN A 369 8.26 -8.13 -23.33
C ASN A 369 7.46 -8.04 -24.64
N PHE A 370 6.80 -9.13 -25.07
CA PHE A 370 5.97 -9.09 -26.28
C PHE A 370 4.69 -8.28 -26.09
N GLU A 371 4.09 -8.29 -24.89
CA GLU A 371 2.91 -7.51 -24.55
C GLU A 371 3.20 -6.01 -24.58
N LEU A 372 4.37 -5.59 -24.09
CA LEU A 372 4.82 -4.20 -24.22
C LEU A 372 4.94 -3.78 -25.69
N GLU A 373 5.41 -4.66 -26.56
CA GLU A 373 5.55 -4.38 -28.00
C GLU A 373 4.20 -4.26 -28.71
N LYS A 374 3.16 -4.97 -28.23
CA LYS A 374 1.78 -4.72 -28.66
C LYS A 374 1.38 -3.27 -28.41
N LEU A 375 1.71 -2.74 -27.22
CA LEU A 375 1.37 -1.36 -26.84
C LEU A 375 2.21 -0.34 -27.59
N ARG A 376 3.51 -0.57 -27.74
CA ARG A 376 4.42 0.32 -28.46
C ARG A 376 4.06 0.48 -29.93
N GLN A 377 3.41 -0.53 -30.52
CA GLN A 377 3.06 -0.61 -31.94
C GLN A 377 1.55 -0.81 -32.15
N VAL A 378 0.76 -0.39 -31.18
CA VAL A 378 -0.70 -0.42 -31.25
C VAL A 378 -1.16 0.51 -32.38
N ASP A 379 -2.26 0.15 -33.03
CA ASP A 379 -2.84 1.00 -34.07
C ASP A 379 -3.25 2.35 -33.46
N HIS A 380 -2.87 3.44 -34.12
CA HIS A 380 -3.16 4.82 -33.70
C HIS A 380 -4.66 5.12 -33.65
N GLN A 381 -5.49 4.33 -34.34
CA GLN A 381 -6.95 4.38 -34.22
C GLN A 381 -7.46 3.82 -32.89
N VAL A 382 -6.64 3.01 -32.20
CA VAL A 382 -6.95 2.39 -30.90
C VAL A 382 -6.29 3.19 -29.79
N PHE A 383 -4.95 3.34 -29.81
CA PHE A 383 -4.21 4.21 -28.90
C PHE A 383 -3.01 4.81 -29.62
N GLU A 384 -2.56 6.00 -29.23
CA GLU A 384 -1.26 6.52 -29.67
C GLU A 384 -0.27 6.34 -28.51
N ALA A 385 0.76 5.54 -28.73
CA ALA A 385 1.77 5.23 -27.73
C ALA A 385 3.15 5.79 -28.15
N ARG A 386 3.85 6.44 -27.22
CA ARG A 386 5.22 6.92 -27.43
C ARG A 386 6.16 6.47 -26.33
N THR A 387 7.40 6.19 -26.71
CA THR A 387 8.46 5.82 -25.76
C THR A 387 9.30 7.03 -25.42
N VAL A 388 9.28 7.43 -24.15
CA VAL A 388 10.17 8.45 -23.58
C VAL A 388 11.45 7.76 -23.14
N ASP A 389 12.59 8.21 -23.66
CA ASP A 389 13.90 7.70 -23.25
C ASP A 389 14.27 8.27 -21.88
N ILE A 390 14.34 7.42 -20.84
CA ILE A 390 14.74 7.83 -19.49
C ILE A 390 16.23 7.57 -19.23
N THR A 391 17.07 7.79 -20.24
CA THR A 391 18.53 7.76 -20.13
C THR A 391 19.15 9.13 -20.43
N TRP A 392 20.33 9.42 -19.89
CA TRP A 392 21.06 10.66 -20.16
C TRP A 392 22.52 10.40 -20.54
N PRO A 393 23.16 11.32 -21.30
CA PRO A 393 24.56 11.17 -21.68
C PRO A 393 25.51 11.18 -20.47
N VAL A 394 26.36 10.15 -20.35
CA VAL A 394 27.36 10.05 -19.27
C VAL A 394 28.33 11.23 -19.27
N ALA A 395 28.63 11.78 -20.45
CA ALA A 395 29.53 12.93 -20.61
C ALA A 395 29.02 14.22 -19.92
N GLN A 396 27.72 14.32 -19.64
CA GLN A 396 27.15 15.45 -18.88
C GLN A 396 27.32 15.31 -17.36
N GLY A 397 27.85 14.18 -16.89
CA GLY A 397 28.06 13.93 -15.47
C GLY A 397 26.76 13.92 -14.65
N PRO A 398 26.84 14.15 -13.33
CA PRO A 398 25.70 14.19 -12.44
C PRO A 398 24.66 15.28 -12.78
N GLU A 399 25.11 16.44 -13.24
CA GLU A 399 24.25 17.58 -13.59
C GLU A 399 23.29 17.26 -14.76
N GLY A 400 23.70 16.36 -15.67
CA GLY A 400 22.86 15.91 -16.78
C GLY A 400 21.58 15.18 -16.35
N MET A 401 21.52 14.63 -15.14
CA MET A 401 20.31 13.99 -14.62
C MET A 401 19.17 14.99 -14.46
N GLU A 402 19.43 16.17 -13.89
CA GLU A 402 18.40 17.19 -13.67
C GLU A 402 17.84 17.70 -14.99
N ALA A 403 18.72 18.04 -15.93
CA ALA A 403 18.34 18.47 -17.26
C ALA A 403 17.46 17.42 -17.96
N ARG A 404 17.85 16.14 -17.91
CA ARG A 404 17.04 15.07 -18.52
C ARG A 404 15.68 14.92 -17.85
N LEU A 405 15.58 15.09 -16.53
CA LEU A 405 14.28 15.04 -15.83
C LEU A 405 13.34 16.18 -16.27
N GLU A 406 13.88 17.36 -16.56
CA GLU A 406 13.10 18.48 -17.10
C GLU A 406 12.69 18.23 -18.56
N GLU A 407 13.60 17.72 -19.39
CA GLU A 407 13.33 17.35 -20.78
C GLU A 407 12.21 16.30 -20.89
N ILE A 408 12.24 15.22 -20.10
CA ILE A 408 11.19 14.19 -20.16
C ILE A 408 9.81 14.72 -19.71
N CYS A 409 9.78 15.73 -18.82
CA CYS A 409 8.53 16.39 -18.44
C CYS A 409 7.96 17.19 -19.61
N GLN A 410 8.83 17.91 -20.33
CA GLN A 410 8.42 18.69 -21.49
C GLN A 410 7.98 17.77 -22.64
N GLU A 411 8.78 16.76 -22.99
CA GLU A 411 8.44 15.73 -23.99
C GLU A 411 7.09 15.08 -23.69
N ALA A 412 6.86 14.68 -22.44
CA ALA A 412 5.59 14.11 -22.02
C ALA A 412 4.42 15.09 -22.20
N SER A 413 4.63 16.38 -21.90
CA SER A 413 3.58 17.40 -22.05
C SER A 413 3.25 17.66 -23.52
N ASP A 414 4.27 17.79 -24.36
CA ASP A 414 4.12 18.02 -25.80
C ASP A 414 3.40 16.85 -26.46
N TRP A 415 3.82 15.62 -26.17
CA TRP A 415 3.19 14.41 -26.70
C TRP A 415 1.75 14.23 -26.24
N VAL A 416 1.46 14.48 -24.96
CA VAL A 416 0.07 14.42 -24.47
C VAL A 416 -0.79 15.49 -25.15
N ASN A 417 -0.24 16.67 -25.44
CA ASN A 417 -0.92 17.72 -26.19
C ASN A 417 -1.17 17.31 -27.65
N ASP A 418 -0.24 16.58 -28.27
CA ASP A 418 -0.36 16.01 -29.61
C ASP A 418 -1.32 14.80 -29.69
N GLY A 419 -1.92 14.39 -28.57
CA GLY A 419 -2.92 13.32 -28.51
C GLY A 419 -2.37 11.94 -28.16
N VAL A 420 -1.12 11.84 -27.69
CA VAL A 420 -0.54 10.59 -27.19
C VAL A 420 -1.26 10.15 -25.91
N THR A 421 -1.84 8.96 -25.93
CA THR A 421 -2.66 8.40 -24.84
C THR A 421 -1.91 7.38 -23.97
N ILE A 422 -0.73 6.91 -24.40
CA ILE A 422 0.14 6.03 -23.61
C ILE A 422 1.59 6.52 -23.70
N LEU A 423 2.19 6.81 -22.54
CA LEU A 423 3.61 7.12 -22.42
C LEU A 423 4.35 5.92 -21.82
N ILE A 424 5.33 5.41 -22.56
CA ILE A 424 6.21 4.32 -22.13
C ILE A 424 7.54 4.94 -21.69
N LEU A 425 7.80 5.00 -20.40
CA LEU A 425 9.08 5.43 -19.86
C LEU A 425 10.06 4.26 -19.94
N SER A 426 11.14 4.37 -20.72
CA SER A 426 12.03 3.23 -21.01
C SER A 426 13.50 3.54 -20.81
N ASP A 427 14.18 2.69 -20.05
CA ASP A 427 15.64 2.72 -19.87
C ASP A 427 16.40 1.79 -20.86
N ARG A 428 15.72 1.28 -21.91
CA ARG A 428 16.29 0.40 -22.95
C ARG A 428 17.50 0.99 -23.68
N ASN A 429 17.61 2.31 -23.76
CA ASN A 429 18.72 3.00 -24.43
C ASN A 429 20.00 3.07 -23.59
N LEU A 430 20.03 2.43 -22.42
CA LEU A 430 21.25 2.22 -21.62
C LEU A 430 22.36 1.68 -22.52
N GLY A 431 23.57 2.23 -22.36
CA GLY A 431 24.75 1.81 -23.12
C GLY A 431 26.00 2.54 -22.66
N ALA A 432 27.14 2.31 -23.32
CA ALA A 432 28.43 2.88 -22.91
C ALA A 432 28.45 4.40 -22.72
N GLU A 433 27.62 5.12 -23.48
CA GLU A 433 27.56 6.59 -23.44
C GLU A 433 26.31 7.13 -22.73
N ARG A 434 25.39 6.25 -22.30
CA ARG A 434 24.09 6.63 -21.73
C ARG A 434 23.82 5.90 -20.42
N ALA A 435 23.62 6.65 -19.34
CA ALA A 435 23.21 6.13 -18.04
C ALA A 435 21.69 6.18 -17.88
N ALA A 436 21.11 5.23 -17.14
CA ALA A 436 19.66 5.17 -16.91
C ALA A 436 19.25 5.97 -15.68
N LEU A 437 18.24 6.84 -15.83
CA LEU A 437 17.61 7.51 -14.69
C LEU A 437 17.05 6.46 -13.74
N PRO A 438 17.10 6.68 -12.42
CA PRO A 438 16.34 5.85 -11.48
C PRO A 438 14.88 5.80 -11.94
N SER A 439 14.38 4.61 -12.24
CA SER A 439 13.08 4.41 -12.89
C SER A 439 11.93 4.96 -12.04
N LEU A 440 12.05 4.84 -10.71
CA LEU A 440 11.12 5.44 -9.75
C LEU A 440 11.09 6.97 -9.82
N LEU A 441 12.25 7.60 -9.95
CA LEU A 441 12.34 9.06 -10.06
C LEU A 441 11.71 9.54 -11.36
N ALA A 442 12.08 8.95 -12.50
CA ALA A 442 11.50 9.30 -13.79
C ALA A 442 9.97 9.16 -13.81
N THR A 443 9.46 8.06 -13.23
CA THR A 443 8.01 7.81 -13.10
C THR A 443 7.31 8.89 -12.28
N ALA A 444 7.82 9.17 -11.07
CA ALA A 444 7.20 10.13 -10.17
C ALA A 444 7.26 11.56 -10.74
N VAL A 445 8.39 11.93 -11.35
CA VAL A 445 8.59 13.24 -11.98
C VAL A 445 7.58 13.50 -13.09
N VAL A 446 7.44 12.57 -14.03
CA VAL A 446 6.44 12.69 -15.12
C VAL A 446 5.02 12.68 -14.57
N HIS A 447 4.70 11.77 -13.64
CA HIS A 447 3.36 11.71 -13.03
C HIS A 447 2.97 13.03 -12.36
N HIS A 448 3.81 13.54 -11.44
CA HIS A 448 3.51 14.77 -10.71
C HIS A 448 3.55 16.01 -11.60
N HIS A 449 4.40 16.03 -12.64
CA HIS A 449 4.40 17.09 -13.63
C HIS A 449 3.07 17.17 -14.37
N LEU A 450 2.60 16.05 -14.94
CA LEU A 450 1.32 16.00 -15.65
C LEU A 450 0.12 16.29 -14.75
N VAL A 451 0.19 15.95 -13.45
CA VAL A 451 -0.85 16.34 -12.47
C VAL A 451 -0.88 17.85 -12.29
N ARG A 452 0.28 18.50 -12.13
CA ARG A 452 0.38 19.97 -12.00
C ARG A 452 -0.07 20.70 -13.27
N GLN A 453 0.12 20.09 -14.44
CA GLN A 453 -0.34 20.63 -15.73
C GLN A 453 -1.82 20.33 -16.03
N GLY A 454 -2.53 19.57 -15.18
CA GLY A 454 -3.93 19.18 -15.43
C GLY A 454 -4.12 18.18 -16.58
N THR A 455 -3.05 17.56 -17.06
CA THR A 455 -3.07 16.66 -18.23
C THR A 455 -2.87 15.19 -17.89
N ARG A 456 -2.62 14.83 -16.61
CA ARG A 456 -2.32 13.43 -16.22
C ARG A 456 -3.39 12.42 -16.63
N LEU A 457 -4.66 12.78 -16.64
CA LEU A 457 -5.74 11.86 -17.04
C LEU A 457 -5.79 11.62 -18.55
N ARG A 458 -5.13 12.44 -19.38
CA ARG A 458 -5.16 12.26 -20.83
C ARG A 458 -4.28 11.11 -21.31
N CYS A 459 -3.47 10.52 -20.43
CA CYS A 459 -2.60 9.41 -20.79
C CYS A 459 -2.39 8.38 -19.66
N GLY A 460 -2.12 7.14 -20.03
CA GLY A 460 -1.56 6.12 -19.14
C GLY A 460 -0.03 6.15 -19.12
N LEU A 461 0.58 5.83 -17.97
CA LEU A 461 2.04 5.67 -17.85
C LEU A 461 2.40 4.18 -17.75
N VAL A 462 3.33 3.73 -18.58
CA VAL A 462 3.91 2.38 -18.55
C VAL A 462 5.41 2.51 -18.34
N VAL A 463 6.00 1.65 -17.52
CA VAL A 463 7.44 1.70 -17.22
C VAL A 463 8.11 0.43 -17.74
N GLU A 464 9.03 0.58 -18.69
CA GLU A 464 9.96 -0.47 -19.11
C GLU A 464 11.29 -0.23 -18.39
N SER A 465 11.62 -1.09 -17.42
CA SER A 465 12.84 -0.89 -16.63
C SER A 465 13.64 -2.16 -16.36
N GLY A 466 14.97 -2.02 -16.44
CA GLY A 466 15.92 -3.04 -16.02
C GLY A 466 16.30 -3.00 -14.54
N GLU A 467 15.85 -1.98 -13.79
CA GLU A 467 16.19 -1.76 -12.37
C GLU A 467 15.28 -2.54 -11.41
N ALA A 468 14.03 -2.79 -11.81
CA ALA A 468 13.04 -3.48 -10.99
C ALA A 468 13.36 -4.99 -10.88
N ARG A 469 13.54 -5.47 -9.64
CA ARG A 469 13.88 -6.88 -9.34
C ARG A 469 13.17 -7.45 -8.10
N GLU A 470 12.50 -6.59 -7.33
CA GLU A 470 11.73 -6.95 -6.15
C GLU A 470 10.27 -6.55 -6.32
N VAL A 471 9.37 -7.27 -5.63
CA VAL A 471 7.95 -6.89 -5.51
C VAL A 471 7.81 -5.45 -5.01
N HIS A 472 8.67 -5.04 -4.07
CA HIS A 472 8.70 -3.68 -3.55
C HIS A 472 8.99 -2.63 -4.64
N HIS A 473 9.91 -2.90 -5.57
CA HIS A 473 10.25 -1.95 -6.64
C HIS A 473 9.05 -1.70 -7.56
N ILE A 474 8.35 -2.78 -7.92
CA ILE A 474 7.14 -2.72 -8.74
C ILE A 474 6.02 -1.99 -7.99
N ALA A 475 5.83 -2.27 -6.70
CA ALA A 475 4.86 -1.56 -5.87
C ALA A 475 5.18 -0.05 -5.77
N CYS A 476 6.45 0.35 -5.70
CA CYS A 476 6.84 1.76 -5.75
C CYS A 476 6.48 2.39 -7.08
N LEU A 477 6.85 1.79 -8.22
CA LEU A 477 6.52 2.33 -9.55
C LEU A 477 5.01 2.55 -9.71
N ILE A 478 4.19 1.58 -9.29
CA ILE A 478 2.73 1.69 -9.35
C ILE A 478 2.23 2.78 -8.39
N GLY A 479 2.70 2.77 -7.14
CA GLY A 479 2.30 3.73 -6.12
C GLY A 479 2.63 5.18 -6.46
N TYR A 480 3.58 5.42 -7.36
CA TYR A 480 3.97 6.74 -7.89
C TYR A 480 3.46 7.03 -9.31
N GLY A 481 2.52 6.21 -9.82
CA GLY A 481 1.68 6.57 -10.97
C GLY A 481 1.84 5.72 -12.23
N ALA A 482 2.67 4.68 -12.22
CA ALA A 482 2.72 3.70 -13.31
C ALA A 482 1.47 2.82 -13.30
N ALA A 483 0.79 2.70 -14.44
CA ALA A 483 -0.33 1.79 -14.60
C ALA A 483 0.11 0.35 -14.88
N ALA A 484 1.28 0.17 -15.50
CA ALA A 484 1.89 -1.14 -15.74
C ALA A 484 3.42 -1.07 -15.77
N VAL A 485 4.08 -2.18 -15.47
CA VAL A 485 5.54 -2.32 -15.44
C VAL A 485 5.99 -3.51 -16.28
N ASN A 486 6.98 -3.31 -17.14
CA ASN A 486 7.73 -4.36 -17.83
C ASN A 486 9.14 -4.48 -17.23
N PRO A 487 9.39 -5.46 -16.34
CA PRO A 487 10.70 -5.68 -15.73
C PRO A 487 11.62 -6.49 -16.67
N TYR A 488 12.03 -5.92 -17.79
CA TYR A 488 12.61 -6.71 -18.88
C TYR A 488 13.93 -7.41 -18.52
N VAL A 489 14.80 -6.82 -17.70
CA VAL A 489 16.06 -7.46 -17.27
C VAL A 489 15.77 -8.65 -16.35
N MET A 490 14.73 -8.57 -15.51
CA MET A 490 14.29 -9.70 -14.68
C MET A 490 13.83 -10.87 -15.56
N ILE A 491 13.04 -10.59 -16.59
CA ILE A 491 12.55 -11.59 -17.57
C ILE A 491 13.71 -12.17 -18.39
N GLU A 492 14.64 -11.34 -18.86
CA GLU A 492 15.81 -11.78 -19.62
C GLU A 492 16.78 -12.62 -18.76
N SER A 493 16.84 -12.34 -17.44
CA SER A 493 17.68 -13.07 -16.49
C SER A 493 17.25 -14.52 -16.26
N LEU A 494 15.98 -14.87 -16.55
CA LEU A 494 15.47 -16.24 -16.43
C LEU A 494 16.29 -17.24 -17.25
N SER A 495 16.60 -16.90 -18.50
CA SER A 495 17.40 -17.75 -19.38
C SER A 495 18.86 -17.86 -18.92
N ALA A 496 19.38 -16.88 -18.17
CA ALA A 496 20.72 -16.95 -17.59
C ALA A 496 20.74 -17.91 -16.39
N ILE A 497 19.82 -17.74 -15.44
CA ILE A 497 19.78 -18.60 -14.25
C ILE A 497 19.41 -20.06 -14.58
N GLN A 498 18.67 -20.29 -15.67
CA GLN A 498 18.43 -21.65 -16.18
C GLN A 498 19.72 -22.29 -16.72
N ARG A 499 20.50 -21.56 -17.54
CA ARG A 499 21.81 -22.03 -18.03
C ARG A 499 22.82 -22.27 -16.91
N GLU A 500 22.69 -21.54 -15.81
CA GLU A 500 23.50 -21.73 -14.59
C GLU A 500 23.01 -22.90 -13.70
N GLY A 501 22.00 -23.66 -14.14
CA GLY A 501 21.46 -24.81 -13.40
C GLY A 501 20.65 -24.45 -12.16
N ARG A 502 20.24 -23.17 -12.00
CA ARG A 502 19.39 -22.73 -10.87
C ARG A 502 17.91 -23.00 -11.11
N LEU A 503 17.50 -23.29 -12.34
CA LEU A 503 16.15 -23.75 -12.68
C LEU A 503 16.24 -25.10 -13.39
N PRO A 504 15.18 -25.94 -13.34
CA PRO A 504 15.14 -27.18 -14.12
C PRO A 504 15.35 -26.90 -15.61
N GLU A 505 16.18 -27.71 -16.27
CA GLU A 505 16.40 -27.61 -17.73
C GLU A 505 15.14 -27.89 -18.53
N THR A 506 14.22 -28.68 -17.97
CA THR A 506 12.93 -29.05 -18.58
C THR A 506 11.87 -27.95 -18.49
N LEU A 507 12.10 -26.89 -17.71
CA LEU A 507 11.12 -25.81 -17.53
C LEU A 507 11.08 -24.94 -18.80
N ASP A 508 9.92 -24.82 -19.42
CA ASP A 508 9.79 -23.96 -20.59
C ASP A 508 9.95 -22.47 -20.22
N ARG A 509 10.44 -21.67 -21.17
CA ARG A 509 10.67 -20.24 -20.93
C ARG A 509 9.36 -19.49 -20.66
N ALA A 510 8.28 -19.81 -21.35
CA ALA A 510 6.98 -19.18 -21.12
C ALA A 510 6.44 -19.56 -19.74
N GLU A 511 6.56 -20.83 -19.35
CA GLU A 511 6.20 -21.31 -18.01
C GLU A 511 6.99 -20.57 -16.91
N ALA A 512 8.29 -20.37 -17.10
CA ALA A 512 9.13 -19.63 -16.16
C ALA A 512 8.70 -18.16 -16.01
N VAL A 513 8.32 -17.51 -17.11
CA VAL A 513 7.79 -16.13 -17.10
C VAL A 513 6.44 -16.07 -16.41
N ASP A 514 5.55 -17.02 -16.67
CA ASP A 514 4.23 -17.08 -16.03
C ASP A 514 4.33 -17.32 -14.52
N ALA A 515 5.24 -18.21 -14.09
CA ALA A 515 5.54 -18.44 -12.68
C ALA A 515 6.09 -17.18 -11.99
N LEU A 516 7.00 -16.46 -12.66
CA LEU A 516 7.55 -15.18 -12.18
C LEU A 516 6.45 -14.13 -12.01
N ILE A 517 5.64 -13.92 -13.04
CA ILE A 517 4.55 -12.94 -13.03
C ILE A 517 3.54 -13.28 -11.93
N LYS A 518 3.18 -14.56 -11.78
CA LYS A 518 2.31 -15.04 -10.70
C LYS A 518 2.90 -14.78 -9.31
N ALA A 519 4.21 -14.97 -9.13
CA ALA A 519 4.90 -14.65 -7.88
C ALA A 519 4.81 -13.15 -7.55
N ILE A 520 5.07 -12.29 -8.54
CA ILE A 520 4.95 -10.84 -8.40
C ILE A 520 3.51 -10.45 -8.07
N GLY A 521 2.52 -10.99 -8.76
CA GLY A 521 1.10 -10.71 -8.50
C GLY A 521 0.69 -11.05 -7.06
N LYS A 522 1.05 -12.24 -6.56
CA LYS A 522 0.82 -12.58 -5.15
C LYS A 522 1.51 -11.62 -4.19
N GLY A 523 2.75 -11.23 -4.49
CA GLY A 523 3.49 -10.25 -3.70
C GLY A 523 2.81 -8.87 -3.69
N LEU A 524 2.27 -8.42 -4.82
CA LEU A 524 1.52 -7.16 -4.91
C LEU A 524 0.25 -7.21 -4.06
N LEU A 525 -0.55 -8.28 -4.17
CA LEU A 525 -1.73 -8.48 -3.32
C LEU A 525 -1.36 -8.40 -1.84
N LYS A 526 -0.25 -9.03 -1.45
CA LYS A 526 0.26 -8.94 -0.08
C LYS A 526 0.61 -7.50 0.31
N VAL A 527 1.32 -6.74 -0.52
CA VAL A 527 1.63 -5.33 -0.24
C VAL A 527 0.37 -4.49 -0.06
N LEU A 528 -0.61 -4.63 -0.96
CA LEU A 528 -1.90 -3.93 -0.87
C LEU A 528 -2.63 -4.27 0.43
N SER A 529 -2.65 -5.56 0.79
CA SER A 529 -3.36 -6.07 1.95
C SER A 529 -2.84 -5.52 3.27
N LYS A 530 -1.55 -5.12 3.36
CA LYS A 530 -0.96 -4.52 4.57
C LYS A 530 -1.64 -3.24 5.02
N MET A 531 -2.18 -2.46 4.07
CA MET A 531 -2.98 -1.26 4.35
C MET A 531 -4.49 -1.55 4.34
N GLY A 532 -4.89 -2.77 4.01
CA GLY A 532 -6.28 -3.18 3.79
C GLY A 532 -6.87 -2.68 2.47
N ILE A 533 -6.02 -2.40 1.48
CA ILE A 533 -6.47 -1.96 0.15
C ILE A 533 -6.79 -3.19 -0.69
N SER A 534 -7.94 -3.21 -1.37
CA SER A 534 -8.37 -4.40 -2.12
C SER A 534 -7.97 -4.34 -3.59
N THR A 535 -7.89 -3.15 -4.20
CA THR A 535 -7.66 -3.02 -5.65
C THR A 535 -6.35 -2.30 -5.97
N ILE A 536 -5.66 -2.75 -7.02
CA ILE A 536 -4.46 -2.07 -7.51
C ILE A 536 -4.77 -0.65 -8.00
N ARG A 537 -5.98 -0.41 -8.49
CA ARG A 537 -6.40 0.90 -9.00
C ARG A 537 -6.41 1.98 -7.92
N SER A 538 -6.94 1.67 -6.74
CA SER A 538 -6.87 2.59 -5.60
C SER A 538 -5.46 2.73 -5.03
N TYR A 539 -4.54 1.80 -5.35
CA TYR A 539 -3.14 1.85 -4.93
C TYR A 539 -2.27 2.67 -5.89
N THR A 540 -2.58 2.66 -7.19
CA THR A 540 -1.86 3.44 -8.21
C THR A 540 -1.90 4.92 -7.88
N GLY A 541 -0.75 5.58 -7.79
CA GLY A 541 -0.66 7.00 -7.44
C GLY A 541 -1.01 7.36 -5.98
N ALA A 542 -1.30 6.35 -5.13
CA ALA A 542 -1.67 6.57 -3.73
C ALA A 542 -0.47 6.78 -2.79
N GLN A 543 0.75 6.54 -3.27
CA GLN A 543 2.01 6.80 -2.56
C GLN A 543 2.09 6.16 -1.16
N ILE A 544 1.66 4.88 -0.98
CA ILE A 544 1.62 4.12 0.30
C ILE A 544 3.01 3.82 0.89
N PHE A 545 3.82 4.87 1.05
CA PHE A 545 5.21 4.84 1.45
C PHE A 545 5.56 6.03 2.35
N GLU A 546 6.63 5.86 3.11
CA GLU A 546 7.40 6.91 3.76
C GLU A 546 8.84 6.88 3.23
N ALA A 547 9.39 8.05 2.91
CA ALA A 547 10.79 8.19 2.55
C ALA A 547 11.65 8.41 3.81
N ILE A 548 12.82 7.75 3.86
CA ILE A 548 13.79 7.92 4.94
C ILE A 548 15.15 8.23 4.31
N GLY A 549 15.70 9.41 4.62
CA GLY A 549 17.03 9.81 4.15
C GLY A 549 17.05 10.44 2.76
N LEU A 550 15.92 10.99 2.29
CA LEU A 550 15.84 11.82 1.10
C LEU A 550 15.65 13.28 1.50
N ASP A 551 16.36 14.18 0.84
CA ASP A 551 16.20 15.62 1.05
C ASP A 551 14.74 16.07 0.81
N ARG A 552 14.32 17.04 1.61
CA ARG A 552 12.93 17.51 1.60
C ARG A 552 12.57 18.22 0.28
N GLN A 553 13.49 18.98 -0.32
CA GLN A 553 13.23 19.67 -1.59
C GLN A 553 13.04 18.67 -2.73
N LEU A 554 13.85 17.59 -2.75
CA LEU A 554 13.69 16.49 -3.71
C LEU A 554 12.31 15.82 -3.58
N VAL A 555 11.88 15.52 -2.35
CA VAL A 555 10.57 14.93 -2.08
C VAL A 555 9.43 15.88 -2.45
N ASP A 556 9.50 17.14 -2.05
CA ASP A 556 8.46 18.13 -2.32
C ASP A 556 8.29 18.37 -3.84
N ARG A 557 9.38 18.35 -4.62
CA ARG A 557 9.35 18.55 -6.09
C ARG A 557 8.88 17.31 -6.85
N HIS A 558 9.39 16.13 -6.50
CA HIS A 558 9.30 14.93 -7.34
C HIS A 558 8.43 13.81 -6.76
N PHE A 559 8.19 13.80 -5.44
CA PHE A 559 7.38 12.81 -4.73
C PHE A 559 6.32 13.48 -3.84
N THR A 560 5.77 14.60 -4.32
CA THR A 560 4.94 15.54 -3.56
C THR A 560 3.87 14.81 -2.74
N GLY A 561 3.82 15.07 -1.43
CA GLY A 561 2.88 14.43 -0.50
C GLY A 561 3.41 13.18 0.22
N THR A 562 4.63 12.72 -0.11
CA THR A 562 5.30 11.64 0.62
C THR A 562 5.93 12.17 1.92
N PRO A 563 5.69 11.57 3.09
CA PRO A 563 6.40 11.92 4.31
C PRO A 563 7.90 11.65 4.18
N SER A 564 8.74 12.62 4.54
CA SER A 564 10.19 12.46 4.72
C SER A 564 10.63 13.21 5.97
N ARG A 565 10.61 12.52 7.12
CA ARG A 565 10.86 13.13 8.44
C ARG A 565 12.34 13.26 8.77
N VAL A 566 13.16 12.42 8.15
CA VAL A 566 14.62 12.44 8.25
C VAL A 566 15.14 12.77 6.86
N GLY A 567 15.61 14.01 6.68
CA GLY A 567 16.24 14.45 5.44
C GLY A 567 17.53 13.67 5.14
N GLY A 568 18.06 13.82 3.93
CA GLY A 568 19.29 13.16 3.56
C GLY A 568 19.75 13.57 2.18
N ILE A 569 19.88 12.61 1.28
CA ILE A 569 20.54 12.83 -0.01
C ILE A 569 19.66 13.57 -1.01
N GLY A 570 20.31 14.37 -1.87
CA GLY A 570 19.70 15.10 -2.97
C GLY A 570 19.88 14.40 -4.33
N LEU A 571 19.56 15.13 -5.39
CA LEU A 571 19.64 14.65 -6.77
C LEU A 571 21.09 14.41 -7.22
N ASP A 572 22.02 15.23 -6.74
CA ASP A 572 23.45 15.13 -6.99
C ASP A 572 24.03 13.77 -6.57
N VAL A 573 23.68 13.30 -5.37
CA VAL A 573 24.09 12.00 -4.86
C VAL A 573 23.44 10.88 -5.66
N LEU A 574 22.13 10.95 -5.92
CA LEU A 574 21.42 9.94 -6.71
C LEU A 574 22.02 9.80 -8.13
N ALA A 575 22.39 10.91 -8.74
CA ALA A 575 23.06 10.92 -10.04
C ALA A 575 24.46 10.30 -9.97
N GLY A 576 25.25 10.65 -8.96
CA GLY A 576 26.55 10.03 -8.71
C GLY A 576 26.45 8.52 -8.49
N GLU A 577 25.49 8.05 -7.71
CA GLU A 577 25.27 6.62 -7.48
C GLU A 577 24.86 5.86 -8.75
N ALA A 578 24.05 6.48 -9.61
CA ALA A 578 23.65 5.89 -10.88
C ALA A 578 24.83 5.80 -11.86
N LEU A 579 25.67 6.82 -11.94
CA LEU A 579 26.91 6.81 -12.73
C LEU A 579 27.91 5.77 -12.18
N ASP A 580 28.03 5.64 -10.87
CA ASP A 580 28.92 4.64 -10.25
C ASP A 580 28.46 3.21 -10.52
N ARG A 581 27.15 2.94 -10.63
CA ARG A 581 26.65 1.64 -11.07
C ARG A 581 26.92 1.43 -12.56
N HIS A 582 26.69 2.44 -13.39
CA HIS A 582 26.98 2.41 -14.83
C HIS A 582 28.46 2.09 -15.14
N ALA A 583 29.38 2.73 -14.40
CA ALA A 583 30.83 2.53 -14.55
C ALA A 583 31.29 1.08 -14.24
N ARG A 584 30.48 0.27 -13.54
CA ARG A 584 30.78 -1.16 -13.33
C ARG A 584 30.63 -1.97 -14.62
N ALA A 585 29.84 -1.48 -15.56
CA ALA A 585 29.52 -2.16 -16.82
C ALA A 585 30.30 -1.62 -18.03
N TYR A 586 30.66 -0.33 -18.04
CA TYR A 586 31.16 0.38 -19.22
C TYR A 586 32.50 1.11 -18.98
N PRO A 587 33.35 1.27 -20.01
CA PRO A 587 33.20 0.85 -21.42
C PRO A 587 33.31 -0.67 -21.63
N ALA A 588 33.93 -1.38 -20.69
CA ALA A 588 33.84 -2.82 -20.57
C ALA A 588 33.83 -3.20 -19.09
N ALA A 589 32.99 -4.15 -18.70
CA ALA A 589 32.92 -4.62 -17.33
C ALA A 589 34.27 -5.18 -16.89
N THR A 590 34.76 -4.75 -15.73
CA THR A 590 36.04 -5.22 -15.16
C THR A 590 35.96 -6.69 -14.72
N SER A 591 34.75 -7.22 -14.52
CA SER A 591 34.46 -8.60 -14.12
C SER A 591 33.32 -9.17 -14.96
N ALA A 592 33.43 -10.45 -15.32
CA ALA A 592 32.35 -11.20 -15.95
C ALA A 592 31.26 -11.64 -14.94
N LEU A 593 31.55 -11.57 -13.64
CA LEU A 593 30.67 -11.98 -12.55
C LEU A 593 29.95 -10.77 -11.94
N LEU A 594 28.71 -10.98 -11.50
CA LEU A 594 28.03 -9.99 -10.68
C LEU A 594 28.63 -9.93 -9.28
N PRO A 595 28.50 -8.79 -8.58
CA PRO A 595 28.81 -8.71 -7.15
C PRO A 595 28.04 -9.77 -6.36
N SER A 596 28.62 -10.26 -5.27
CA SER A 596 27.97 -11.28 -4.43
C SER A 596 26.68 -10.81 -3.77
N GLY A 597 26.45 -9.49 -3.68
CA GLY A 597 25.40 -8.90 -2.86
C GLY A 597 25.77 -8.96 -1.38
N GLY A 598 24.81 -9.31 -0.55
CA GLY A 598 24.96 -9.44 0.90
C GLY A 598 23.99 -8.53 1.65
N VAL A 599 22.78 -8.34 1.13
CA VAL A 599 21.66 -7.58 1.73
C VAL A 599 20.78 -8.52 2.55
N TYR A 600 20.54 -9.75 2.07
CA TYR A 600 19.67 -10.71 2.74
C TYR A 600 20.44 -11.63 3.70
N ALA A 601 21.73 -11.82 3.46
CA ALA A 601 22.63 -12.54 4.36
C ALA A 601 24.01 -11.89 4.38
N TRP A 602 24.64 -11.87 5.56
CA TRP A 602 25.99 -11.33 5.71
C TRP A 602 26.97 -12.04 4.77
N ARG A 603 27.74 -11.25 4.01
CA ARG A 603 28.85 -11.70 3.18
C ARG A 603 30.07 -10.84 3.44
N ARG A 604 31.25 -11.46 3.42
CA ARG A 604 32.51 -10.72 3.46
C ARG A 604 32.58 -9.81 2.23
N GLY A 605 32.67 -8.51 2.44
CA GLY A 605 32.65 -7.54 1.34
C GLY A 605 31.27 -7.35 0.71
N GLY A 606 30.18 -7.66 1.41
CA GLY A 606 28.79 -7.31 1.07
C GLY A 606 28.29 -6.05 1.79
N GLU A 607 26.97 -5.90 1.95
CA GLU A 607 26.37 -4.83 2.77
C GLU A 607 26.83 -4.96 4.23
N PHE A 608 26.87 -3.84 4.95
CA PHE A 608 27.17 -3.85 6.36
C PHE A 608 25.96 -4.36 7.17
N HIS A 609 26.21 -5.36 8.02
CA HIS A 609 25.25 -5.90 8.96
C HIS A 609 25.66 -5.59 10.40
N GLY A 610 24.67 -5.16 11.21
CA GLY A 610 24.83 -4.97 12.64
C GLY A 610 25.19 -6.27 13.37
N TRP A 611 24.61 -7.39 12.95
CA TRP A 611 25.00 -8.73 13.37
C TRP A 611 25.93 -9.37 12.34
N ASN A 612 27.18 -9.50 12.73
CA ASN A 612 28.22 -10.11 11.91
C ASN A 612 29.11 -11.04 12.77
N PRO A 613 30.01 -11.84 12.16
CA PRO A 613 30.81 -12.81 12.90
C PRO A 613 31.57 -12.24 14.09
N GLU A 614 32.07 -11.00 14.00
CA GLU A 614 32.78 -10.34 15.10
C GLU A 614 31.84 -10.07 16.28
N THR A 615 30.69 -9.43 16.03
CA THR A 615 29.70 -9.12 17.07
C THR A 615 29.10 -10.36 17.72
N ILE A 616 28.86 -11.43 16.94
CA ILE A 616 28.25 -12.66 17.44
C ILE A 616 29.28 -13.43 18.28
N ALA A 617 30.50 -13.61 17.76
CA ALA A 617 31.53 -14.35 18.47
C ALA A 617 31.87 -13.65 19.79
N THR A 618 32.14 -12.34 19.78
CA THR A 618 32.50 -11.60 21.00
C THR A 618 31.40 -11.62 22.06
N LEU A 619 30.13 -11.51 21.65
CA LEU A 619 28.99 -11.62 22.58
C LEU A 619 28.85 -13.04 23.17
N GLN A 620 29.03 -14.08 22.36
CA GLN A 620 28.97 -15.47 22.83
C GLN A 620 30.10 -15.77 23.83
N HIS A 621 31.33 -15.34 23.56
CA HIS A 621 32.44 -15.51 24.49
C HIS A 621 32.20 -14.77 25.81
N ALA A 622 31.64 -13.55 25.75
CA ALA A 622 31.26 -12.80 26.95
C ALA A 622 30.22 -13.55 27.79
N ALA A 623 29.29 -14.28 27.17
CA ALA A 623 28.24 -15.02 27.87
C ALA A 623 28.69 -16.38 28.46
N HIS A 624 29.82 -16.96 28.02
CA HIS A 624 30.26 -18.31 28.38
C HIS A 624 31.32 -18.41 29.50
N GLY A 625 31.87 -17.30 30.00
CA GLY A 625 32.42 -17.22 31.37
C GLY A 625 33.92 -17.47 31.62
N GLU A 626 34.79 -17.47 30.61
CA GLU A 626 36.26 -17.58 30.85
C GLU A 626 37.07 -16.30 30.54
N GLU A 627 36.52 -15.37 29.75
CA GLU A 627 37.12 -14.04 29.40
C GLU A 627 36.07 -12.90 29.41
N GLU A 628 35.17 -12.92 30.40
CA GLU A 628 33.90 -12.16 30.42
C GLU A 628 34.06 -10.62 30.26
N PRO A 629 34.92 -9.89 31.00
CA PRO A 629 35.00 -8.44 30.88
C PRO A 629 35.62 -7.98 29.56
N GLU A 630 36.74 -8.59 29.14
CA GLU A 630 37.47 -8.20 27.95
C GLU A 630 36.70 -8.52 26.66
N ALA A 631 35.99 -9.66 26.62
CA ALA A 631 35.13 -10.01 25.49
C ALA A 631 33.93 -9.05 25.38
N TYR A 632 33.29 -8.69 26.50
CA TYR A 632 32.18 -7.73 26.49
C TYR A 632 32.65 -6.32 26.14
N GLU A 633 33.82 -5.90 26.61
CA GLU A 633 34.47 -4.64 26.23
C GLU A 633 34.74 -4.54 24.72
N ARG A 634 35.25 -5.62 24.11
CA ARG A 634 35.42 -5.69 22.65
C ARG A 634 34.09 -5.59 21.92
N PHE A 635 33.08 -6.35 22.37
CA PHE A 635 31.73 -6.31 21.81
C PHE A 635 31.14 -4.89 21.86
N GLN A 636 31.08 -4.27 23.04
CA GLN A 636 30.47 -2.95 23.21
C GLN A 636 31.20 -1.89 22.38
N ARG A 637 32.55 -1.92 22.32
CA ARG A 637 33.34 -0.95 21.56
C ARG A 637 33.06 -1.07 20.07
N TYR A 638 33.09 -2.28 19.53
CA TYR A 638 32.78 -2.51 18.12
C TYR A 638 31.34 -2.10 17.78
N VAL A 639 30.36 -2.48 18.61
CA VAL A 639 28.95 -2.12 18.37
C VAL A 639 28.76 -0.60 18.42
N ASN A 640 29.27 0.07 19.44
CA ASN A 640 29.05 1.51 19.65
C ASN A 640 29.84 2.40 18.67
N ASP A 641 31.07 2.03 18.35
CA ASP A 641 31.95 2.87 17.53
C ASP A 641 31.86 2.55 16.03
N VAL A 642 31.49 1.33 15.67
CA VAL A 642 31.43 0.88 14.27
C VAL A 642 30.00 0.54 13.85
N ALA A 643 29.39 -0.47 14.46
CA ALA A 643 28.18 -1.06 13.91
C ALA A 643 26.99 -0.10 13.89
N VAL A 644 26.69 0.51 15.05
CA VAL A 644 25.53 1.39 15.23
C VAL A 644 25.64 2.66 14.40
N ARG A 645 26.86 3.22 14.30
CA ARG A 645 27.16 4.42 13.51
C ARG A 645 26.97 4.23 12.01
N ARG A 646 27.23 3.01 11.52
CA ARG A 646 27.09 2.66 10.09
C ARG A 646 25.69 2.21 9.71
N SER A 647 24.88 1.71 10.65
CA SER A 647 23.61 1.08 10.27
C SER A 647 22.34 1.80 10.73
N THR A 648 22.38 2.61 11.79
CA THR A 648 21.16 3.14 12.42
C THR A 648 21.22 4.63 12.71
N LEU A 649 20.04 5.29 12.76
CA LEU A 649 19.93 6.72 13.10
C LEU A 649 20.48 7.05 14.49
N ARG A 650 20.33 6.16 15.48
CA ARG A 650 20.86 6.41 16.83
C ARG A 650 22.39 6.50 16.87
N GLY A 651 23.08 5.96 15.87
CA GLY A 651 24.53 6.09 15.73
C GLY A 651 25.00 7.49 15.31
N LEU A 652 24.08 8.34 14.84
CA LEU A 652 24.33 9.75 14.53
C LEU A 652 24.19 10.64 15.77
N LEU A 653 23.72 10.08 16.89
CA LEU A 653 23.52 10.80 18.14
C LEU A 653 24.73 10.59 19.06
N ARG A 654 25.06 11.61 19.85
CA ARG A 654 26.03 11.53 20.94
C ARG A 654 25.47 12.14 22.22
N PHE A 655 25.89 11.61 23.36
CA PHE A 655 25.66 12.27 24.64
C PHE A 655 26.51 13.54 24.72
N ARG A 656 26.04 14.56 25.45
CA ARG A 656 26.81 15.79 25.66
C ARG A 656 27.94 15.50 26.65
N GLU A 657 29.14 15.97 26.35
CA GLU A 657 30.33 15.74 27.17
C GLU A 657 30.37 16.69 28.39
N GLU A 658 29.62 17.79 28.37
CA GLU A 658 29.53 18.80 29.44
C GLU A 658 28.54 18.38 30.55
N VAL A 659 28.79 17.25 31.19
CA VAL A 659 28.03 16.79 32.38
C VAL A 659 29.00 16.45 33.50
N GLN A 660 28.63 16.76 34.75
CA GLN A 660 29.43 16.32 35.89
C GLN A 660 29.18 14.82 36.13
N PRO A 661 30.22 13.96 36.06
CA PRO A 661 30.06 12.54 36.32
C PRO A 661 29.78 12.31 37.81
N VAL A 662 28.93 11.34 38.10
CA VAL A 662 28.66 10.86 39.47
C VAL A 662 29.41 9.54 39.72
N PRO A 663 29.77 9.21 40.97
CA PRO A 663 30.25 7.89 41.33
C PRO A 663 29.29 6.78 40.89
N ILE A 664 29.80 5.64 40.41
CA ILE A 664 28.97 4.51 39.96
C ILE A 664 28.07 3.96 41.07
N ASP A 665 28.52 4.05 42.33
CA ASP A 665 27.77 3.62 43.51
C ASP A 665 26.52 4.50 43.79
N GLU A 666 26.43 5.69 43.18
CA GLU A 666 25.23 6.54 43.22
C GLU A 666 24.22 6.17 42.13
N VAL A 667 24.59 5.33 41.17
CA VAL A 667 23.70 4.86 40.10
C VAL A 667 22.81 3.72 40.61
N GLU A 668 21.58 3.65 40.09
CA GLU A 668 20.64 2.57 40.37
C GLU A 668 21.32 1.19 40.16
N PRO A 669 21.19 0.23 41.10
CA PRO A 669 21.82 -1.08 40.98
C PRO A 669 21.40 -1.82 39.70
N ALA A 670 22.32 -2.58 39.11
CA ALA A 670 22.06 -3.35 37.88
C ALA A 670 20.86 -4.32 38.03
N ALA A 671 20.68 -4.90 39.22
CA ALA A 671 19.54 -5.76 39.53
C ALA A 671 18.18 -5.04 39.46
N ASP A 672 18.13 -3.75 39.75
CA ASP A 672 16.91 -2.94 39.64
C ASP A 672 16.67 -2.49 38.19
N ILE A 673 17.75 -2.17 37.46
CA ILE A 673 17.68 -1.87 36.02
C ILE A 673 17.18 -3.09 35.23
N ALA A 674 17.67 -4.30 35.55
CA ALA A 674 17.30 -5.54 34.87
C ALA A 674 15.79 -5.85 34.91
N LYS A 675 15.08 -5.38 35.95
CA LYS A 675 13.61 -5.50 36.06
C LYS A 675 12.86 -4.78 34.93
N ARG A 676 13.50 -3.82 34.27
CA ARG A 676 12.96 -3.08 33.13
C ARG A 676 13.11 -3.86 31.82
N PHE A 677 13.95 -4.89 31.78
CA PHE A 677 14.20 -5.66 30.57
C PHE A 677 13.11 -6.69 30.29
N LYS A 678 12.81 -6.86 29.00
CA LYS A 678 11.87 -7.85 28.49
C LYS A 678 12.53 -8.61 27.35
N SER A 679 12.46 -9.95 27.33
CA SER A 679 13.08 -10.77 26.27
C SER A 679 12.36 -10.69 24.91
N GLY A 680 11.20 -10.04 24.85
CA GLY A 680 10.33 -10.02 23.67
C GLY A 680 9.53 -11.32 23.50
N GLY A 681 8.46 -11.26 22.70
CA GLY A 681 7.58 -12.40 22.44
C GLY A 681 8.03 -13.19 21.22
N MET A 682 8.59 -14.37 21.44
CA MET A 682 8.98 -15.33 20.40
C MET A 682 8.20 -16.62 20.63
N SER A 683 7.49 -17.11 19.61
CA SER A 683 6.56 -18.22 19.79
C SER A 683 7.29 -19.54 20.02
N LEU A 684 6.71 -20.37 20.90
CA LEU A 684 6.95 -21.81 20.87
C LEU A 684 6.52 -22.33 19.49
N GLY A 685 7.42 -23.01 18.79
CA GLY A 685 7.25 -23.41 17.38
C GLY A 685 8.16 -22.63 16.43
N ALA A 686 8.41 -21.35 16.69
CA ALA A 686 9.52 -20.62 16.05
C ALA A 686 10.84 -20.89 16.78
N LEU A 687 10.79 -20.97 18.12
CA LEU A 687 11.88 -21.43 18.96
C LEU A 687 11.62 -22.87 19.45
N SER A 688 12.70 -23.56 19.80
CA SER A 688 12.59 -24.84 20.52
C SER A 688 12.05 -24.62 21.94
N PRO A 689 11.43 -25.65 22.57
CA PRO A 689 10.99 -25.59 23.96
C PRO A 689 12.12 -25.18 24.91
N GLU A 690 13.33 -25.70 24.71
CA GLU A 690 14.49 -25.44 25.55
C GLU A 690 14.90 -23.97 25.49
N ALA A 691 14.95 -23.38 24.29
CA ALA A 691 15.26 -21.95 24.12
C ALA A 691 14.18 -21.06 24.75
N HIS A 692 12.91 -21.42 24.56
CA HIS A 692 11.77 -20.67 25.10
C HIS A 692 11.73 -20.69 26.63
N GLU A 693 11.90 -21.87 27.23
CA GLU A 693 11.93 -22.07 28.67
C GLU A 693 13.18 -21.42 29.29
N THR A 694 14.35 -21.51 28.64
CA THR A 694 15.59 -20.88 29.12
C THR A 694 15.42 -19.35 29.25
N LEU A 695 14.79 -18.71 28.26
CA LEU A 695 14.51 -17.28 28.33
C LEU A 695 13.56 -16.94 29.48
N ALA A 696 12.52 -17.75 29.70
CA ALA A 696 11.60 -17.52 30.80
C ALA A 696 12.26 -17.64 32.17
N VAL A 697 13.03 -18.71 32.38
CA VAL A 697 13.80 -18.94 33.62
C VAL A 697 14.79 -17.80 33.86
N ALA A 698 15.55 -17.41 32.83
CA ALA A 698 16.53 -16.32 32.96
C ALA A 698 15.87 -15.00 33.38
N MET A 699 14.79 -14.61 32.68
CA MET A 699 14.09 -13.35 32.98
C MET A 699 13.45 -13.37 34.37
N ASN A 700 12.85 -14.49 34.79
CA ASN A 700 12.25 -14.63 36.12
C ASN A 700 13.30 -14.53 37.23
N ARG A 701 14.49 -15.12 37.04
CA ARG A 701 15.59 -15.06 38.02
C ARG A 701 16.18 -13.66 38.19
N VAL A 702 16.26 -12.86 37.12
CA VAL A 702 16.74 -11.47 37.19
C VAL A 702 15.63 -10.45 37.51
N GLY A 703 14.40 -10.92 37.74
CA GLY A 703 13.24 -10.07 38.02
C GLY A 703 12.71 -9.26 36.83
N GLY A 704 13.17 -9.56 35.61
CA GLY A 704 12.62 -9.02 34.38
C GLY A 704 11.40 -9.83 33.90
N LYS A 705 11.02 -9.69 32.63
CA LYS A 705 9.83 -10.39 32.09
C LYS A 705 10.08 -11.05 30.75
N SER A 706 9.74 -12.34 30.63
CA SER A 706 9.65 -13.02 29.33
C SER A 706 8.23 -12.96 28.76
N ASN A 707 8.10 -13.24 27.47
CA ASN A 707 6.82 -13.21 26.75
C ASN A 707 6.64 -14.48 25.91
N THR A 708 5.44 -15.07 25.95
CA THR A 708 5.16 -16.34 25.27
C THR A 708 5.31 -16.30 23.75
N GLY A 709 5.19 -15.12 23.14
CA GLY A 709 4.93 -15.02 21.71
C GLY A 709 3.57 -15.61 21.34
N GLU A 710 3.35 -15.83 20.04
CA GLU A 710 2.04 -16.18 19.49
C GLU A 710 1.61 -17.64 19.68
N GLY A 711 2.49 -18.51 20.19
CA GLY A 711 2.31 -19.97 20.16
C GLY A 711 1.59 -20.59 21.36
N GLY A 712 1.14 -19.78 22.32
CA GLY A 712 0.63 -20.27 23.60
C GLY A 712 1.74 -20.64 24.59
N GLU A 713 1.35 -21.26 25.71
CA GLU A 713 2.27 -21.75 26.74
C GLU A 713 1.68 -23.02 27.39
N ASP A 714 2.54 -24.00 27.69
CA ASP A 714 2.13 -25.23 28.37
C ASP A 714 1.70 -24.93 29.83
N PRO A 715 0.48 -25.31 30.25
CA PRO A 715 0.00 -25.11 31.61
C PRO A 715 0.90 -25.69 32.71
N ALA A 716 1.70 -26.73 32.40
CA ALA A 716 2.66 -27.28 33.35
C ALA A 716 3.70 -26.24 33.84
N ARG A 717 3.94 -25.18 33.06
CA ARG A 717 4.88 -24.11 33.40
C ARG A 717 4.29 -23.07 34.36
N PHE A 718 2.97 -23.00 34.53
CA PHE A 718 2.31 -21.91 35.27
C PHE A 718 2.68 -21.86 36.76
N HIS A 719 3.16 -22.97 37.30
CA HIS A 719 3.49 -23.13 38.71
C HIS A 719 4.99 -23.22 39.00
N ASP A 720 5.85 -22.95 38.02
CA ASP A 720 7.31 -22.96 38.20
C ASP A 720 8.02 -21.78 37.51
N GLU A 721 9.36 -21.75 37.60
CA GLU A 721 10.20 -20.67 37.07
C GLU A 721 10.22 -20.58 35.54
N ARG A 722 9.58 -21.49 34.81
CA ARG A 722 9.47 -21.47 33.34
C ARG A 722 8.26 -20.69 32.86
N ARG A 723 7.36 -20.24 33.74
CA ARG A 723 6.20 -19.40 33.37
C ARG A 723 6.66 -18.10 32.72
N SER A 724 6.10 -17.74 31.56
CA SER A 724 6.31 -16.41 30.99
C SER A 724 5.41 -15.38 31.65
N ALA A 725 5.99 -14.27 32.14
CA ALA A 725 5.22 -13.21 32.80
C ALA A 725 4.22 -12.51 31.86
N ILE A 726 4.59 -12.36 30.59
CA ILE A 726 3.75 -11.71 29.57
C ILE A 726 3.12 -12.77 28.67
N LYS A 727 1.80 -12.68 28.50
CA LYS A 727 1.02 -13.56 27.62
C LYS A 727 0.52 -12.77 26.41
N GLN A 728 0.80 -13.26 25.20
CA GLN A 728 0.45 -12.58 23.96
C GLN A 728 -0.87 -13.09 23.37
N VAL A 729 -1.71 -12.15 22.92
CA VAL A 729 -2.95 -12.41 22.18
C VAL A 729 -2.79 -11.86 20.77
N ALA A 730 -2.52 -12.75 19.81
CA ALA A 730 -2.32 -12.43 18.39
C ALA A 730 -3.50 -12.92 17.52
N SER A 731 -3.50 -12.62 16.22
CA SER A 731 -4.62 -12.86 15.30
C SER A 731 -5.14 -14.31 15.30
N GLY A 732 -4.24 -15.30 15.32
CA GLY A 732 -4.60 -16.72 15.35
C GLY A 732 -5.16 -17.22 16.69
N ARG A 733 -5.00 -16.46 17.77
CA ARG A 733 -5.41 -16.82 19.15
C ARG A 733 -4.91 -18.21 19.60
N PHE A 734 -3.77 -18.68 19.11
CA PHE A 734 -3.22 -19.97 19.50
C PHE A 734 -2.91 -20.01 21.00
N GLY A 735 -3.36 -21.08 21.67
CA GLY A 735 -3.15 -21.27 23.11
C GLY A 735 -3.85 -20.27 24.02
N VAL A 736 -4.69 -19.36 23.49
CA VAL A 736 -5.41 -18.36 24.29
C VAL A 736 -6.62 -19.02 24.95
N THR A 737 -6.45 -19.46 26.19
CA THR A 737 -7.50 -20.02 27.06
C THR A 737 -7.74 -19.13 28.28
N ILE A 738 -8.82 -19.37 29.02
CA ILE A 738 -9.05 -18.67 30.30
C ILE A 738 -7.86 -18.90 31.24
N ASP A 739 -7.41 -20.15 31.37
CA ASP A 739 -6.28 -20.54 32.22
C ASP A 739 -4.97 -19.85 31.80
N TYR A 740 -4.72 -19.74 30.50
CA TYR A 740 -3.58 -19.00 29.96
C TYR A 740 -3.63 -17.50 30.33
N LEU A 741 -4.80 -16.87 30.23
CA LEU A 741 -4.97 -15.44 30.48
C LEU A 741 -4.86 -15.08 31.97
N VAL A 742 -5.38 -15.93 32.87
CA VAL A 742 -5.30 -15.68 34.32
C VAL A 742 -3.88 -15.89 34.88
N ASN A 743 -3.04 -16.65 34.17
CA ASN A 743 -1.63 -16.88 34.51
C ASN A 743 -0.67 -15.85 33.87
N ALA A 744 -1.18 -14.67 33.51
CA ALA A 744 -0.41 -13.53 32.99
C ALA A 744 -0.24 -12.43 34.04
N ASP A 745 0.97 -11.86 34.14
CA ASP A 745 1.17 -10.59 34.84
C ASP A 745 0.88 -9.40 33.90
N GLU A 746 1.05 -9.59 32.58
CA GLU A 746 0.77 -8.61 31.53
C GLU A 746 0.18 -9.31 30.30
N LEU A 747 -0.88 -8.74 29.74
CA LEU A 747 -1.45 -9.18 28.47
C LEU A 747 -0.99 -8.27 27.34
N GLN A 748 -0.35 -8.86 26.32
CA GLN A 748 0.07 -8.14 25.13
C GLN A 748 -0.87 -8.45 23.96
N ILE A 749 -1.67 -7.46 23.55
CA ILE A 749 -2.42 -7.55 22.29
C ILE A 749 -1.44 -7.25 21.15
N LYS A 750 -1.09 -8.28 20.37
CA LYS A 750 -0.18 -8.13 19.24
C LYS A 750 -0.96 -7.66 18.02
N ILE A 751 -0.72 -6.40 17.63
CA ILE A 751 -1.27 -5.84 16.39
C ILE A 751 -0.33 -6.12 15.20
N ALA A 752 0.97 -5.92 15.37
CA ALA A 752 1.97 -6.08 14.31
C ALA A 752 3.37 -6.40 14.89
N GLN A 753 4.32 -6.73 14.01
CA GLN A 753 5.74 -6.84 14.34
C GLN A 753 6.63 -6.19 13.27
N GLY A 754 7.80 -5.68 13.65
CA GLY A 754 8.67 -4.93 12.75
C GLY A 754 9.22 -5.71 11.54
N ALA A 755 9.35 -7.04 11.64
CA ALA A 755 9.86 -7.86 10.54
C ALA A 755 8.86 -8.04 9.38
N LYS A 756 7.55 -7.97 9.67
CA LYS A 756 6.47 -8.15 8.69
C LYS A 756 5.22 -7.37 9.13
N PRO A 757 5.28 -6.03 9.12
CA PRO A 757 4.16 -5.24 9.57
C PRO A 757 3.00 -5.32 8.56
N GLY A 758 1.77 -5.30 9.05
CA GLY A 758 0.56 -5.50 8.23
C GLY A 758 0.28 -6.97 7.86
N GLU A 759 0.97 -7.93 8.47
CA GLU A 759 0.82 -9.37 8.25
C GLU A 759 0.72 -10.15 9.56
N GLY A 760 0.23 -11.39 9.50
CA GLY A 760 0.17 -12.33 10.63
C GLY A 760 1.46 -13.15 10.85
N GLY A 761 1.48 -13.92 11.94
CA GLY A 761 2.45 -15.01 12.15
C GLY A 761 2.44 -16.01 10.99
N GLN A 762 3.58 -16.62 10.72
CA GLN A 762 3.75 -17.66 9.68
C GLN A 762 4.27 -18.92 10.34
#